data_AF-A0A2L2NZH5-F1
#
_entry.id   AF-A0A2L2NZH5-F1
#
_cell.length_a   1.000
_cell.length_b   1.000
_cell.length_c   1.000
_cell.angle_alpha   90.00
_cell.angle_beta   90.00
_cell.angle_gamma   90.00
#
_symmetry.space_group_name_H-M   'P 1'
#
loop_
_entity.id
_entity.type
_entity.pdbx_description
1 polymer ?
#
loop_
_entity_poly.entity_id
_entity_poly.type
_entity_poly.pdbx_seq_one_letter_code
_entity_poly.pdbx_strand_id
1 'polypeptide(L)'
;MTKIYCSKGHENSPGSRFCLQCGENLLDMPMSYSIQPGLTLGDRYVIVRQIGQGGFGRTYLAEDVNRFRELCVLKEFSPQVQTAYVVEKAEELFEREASVLYKLQHPQIPRFRELLRLNLGGKEYLFLVQDYVEGETYNSLLNARIQQGLRFTETEIRQLFLSILPVLEYIHSLGVIHRDISPDNLMLRTVDKLPVLIDFGGVKQVVATVASEYYQPGMVAPPPAPTLLGKIGFAPPEQMQTGLVSPHSDLYAMAATMLVLLTGKQPQELIDTYTLTWQWRREVSLSQNLAQVLDKMLSARPSDRYQSARQVLQALNPPSANYPPTQYPTPPQPTSATVAVSPPPPPSPSPSYSSSPPPSSWWTPTKTFLVAALVGGSVGLIWWGLNGRRDVEQVQPNPTVSPTPTSEQPTDPLAQYSPAERERKEKLSDRRQQLGIDSNFYVNLVNQVFWDRNPSLRGRTLSNGAEDESLRAEWDKTASELLEKLAPLSNNARQKMGTYTTAERDRWKVEVNKVNVGSRSLYDLGDAAFSRVFPEQRSKNFQGQPIGQVWYGFVSDRLSAILGGSAFQKLVFDPGATGKTVNGTLQPGDGKVFIAGLAKEQSLDLKLEANSQVLLSVYSPSGKIRFLEDSTKRSLSTKLAENGFYEFVVVSTATKPVDYQLTITAENPTPLPFPTATPTETSTPTPAPTPTPTPTPIPTPTKISTPEPEPTPIPTPETTP
;
A
#
# COMPACT_ATOMS: atom_id res chain seq x y z
N MET A 1 -34.09 14.60 -30.90
CA MET A 1 -32.84 15.38 -31.02
C MET A 1 -32.20 15.43 -29.64
N THR A 2 -30.93 15.05 -29.53
CA THR A 2 -30.27 14.75 -28.25
C THR A 2 -29.76 16.03 -27.57
N LYS A 3 -30.17 16.27 -26.32
CA LYS A 3 -29.71 17.40 -25.49
C LYS A 3 -28.23 17.23 -25.13
N ILE A 4 -27.46 18.32 -25.07
CA ILE A 4 -26.03 18.31 -24.74
C ILE A 4 -25.81 18.95 -23.38
N TYR A 5 -25.08 18.29 -22.48
CA TYR A 5 -24.79 18.82 -21.14
C TYR A 5 -23.29 19.14 -21.00
N CYS A 6 -22.97 20.22 -20.31
CA CYS A 6 -21.58 20.59 -20.00
C CYS A 6 -21.06 19.82 -18.76
N SER A 7 -19.78 19.93 -18.40
CA SER A 7 -19.22 19.22 -17.23
C SER A 7 -19.85 19.65 -15.90
N LYS A 8 -20.46 20.85 -15.87
CA LYS A 8 -21.22 21.38 -14.73
C LYS A 8 -22.72 21.04 -14.76
N GLY A 9 -23.17 20.19 -15.70
CA GLY A 9 -24.55 19.70 -15.76
C GLY A 9 -25.59 20.65 -16.36
N HIS A 10 -25.19 21.84 -16.86
CA HIS A 10 -26.10 22.74 -17.55
C HIS A 10 -26.53 22.16 -18.91
N GLU A 11 -27.82 22.28 -19.24
CA GLU A 11 -28.39 21.85 -20.53
C GLU A 11 -28.06 22.85 -21.65
N ASN A 12 -27.75 22.35 -22.85
CA ASN A 12 -27.44 23.15 -24.03
C ASN A 12 -28.11 22.54 -25.27
N SER A 13 -28.46 23.42 -26.22
CA SER A 13 -29.08 23.04 -27.49
C SER A 13 -28.13 22.21 -28.37
N PRO A 14 -28.63 21.27 -29.19
CA PRO A 14 -27.82 20.56 -30.17
C PRO A 14 -27.07 21.54 -31.09
N GLY A 15 -25.74 21.36 -31.21
CA GLY A 15 -24.88 22.25 -32.00
C GLY A 15 -24.26 23.44 -31.24
N SER A 16 -24.51 23.57 -29.93
CA SER A 16 -23.85 24.59 -29.09
C SER A 16 -22.33 24.35 -29.03
N ARG A 17 -21.53 25.32 -29.49
CA ARG A 17 -20.04 25.23 -29.45
C ARG A 17 -19.46 25.42 -28.04
N PHE A 18 -20.18 26.16 -27.20
CA PHE A 18 -19.81 26.46 -25.82
C PHE A 18 -21.05 26.33 -24.93
N CYS A 19 -20.86 26.08 -23.64
CA CYS A 19 -21.96 26.07 -22.69
C CYS A 19 -22.51 27.48 -22.50
N LEU A 20 -23.82 27.65 -22.72
CA LEU A 20 -24.51 28.93 -22.65
C LEU A 20 -24.54 29.56 -21.24
N GLN A 21 -24.24 28.76 -20.20
CA GLN A 21 -24.34 29.14 -18.79
C GLN A 21 -22.99 29.22 -18.06
N CYS A 22 -21.94 28.54 -18.54
CA CYS A 22 -20.61 28.58 -17.93
C CYS A 22 -19.42 28.81 -18.89
N GLY A 23 -19.66 28.98 -20.19
CA GLY A 23 -18.63 29.29 -21.19
C GLY A 23 -17.69 28.14 -21.57
N GLU A 24 -17.89 26.94 -21.03
CA GLU A 24 -17.07 25.76 -21.31
C GLU A 24 -17.13 25.34 -22.79
N ASN A 25 -15.98 25.05 -23.43
CA ASN A 25 -15.93 24.57 -24.81
C ASN A 25 -16.50 23.15 -24.92
N LEU A 26 -17.49 22.96 -25.78
CA LEU A 26 -18.19 21.68 -25.99
C LEU A 26 -17.65 20.90 -27.21
N LEU A 27 -16.69 21.46 -27.97
CA LEU A 27 -16.17 20.86 -29.21
C LEU A 27 -14.89 20.05 -29.06
N ASP A 28 -14.12 20.23 -27.98
CA ASP A 28 -12.87 19.48 -27.74
C ASP A 28 -13.10 18.13 -27.02
N MET A 29 -14.35 17.71 -26.86
CA MET A 29 -14.70 16.33 -26.55
C MET A 29 -14.62 15.51 -27.86
N PRO A 30 -13.60 14.65 -28.09
CA PRO A 30 -13.76 13.57 -29.05
C PRO A 30 -15.01 12.77 -28.65
N MET A 31 -15.75 12.22 -29.62
CA MET A 31 -17.01 11.48 -29.37
C MET A 31 -16.82 10.37 -28.32
N SER A 32 -17.00 10.74 -27.06
CA SER A 32 -16.96 9.84 -25.93
C SER A 32 -18.23 9.03 -26.01
N TYR A 33 -18.08 7.70 -26.13
CA TYR A 33 -19.15 6.76 -25.83
C TYR A 33 -19.48 6.90 -24.33
N SER A 34 -20.26 7.93 -24.00
CA SER A 34 -20.71 8.18 -22.63
C SER A 34 -21.58 7.00 -22.21
N ILE A 35 -21.20 6.35 -21.11
CA ILE A 35 -21.93 5.23 -20.54
C ILE A 35 -23.25 5.79 -19.98
N GLN A 36 -24.35 5.56 -20.70
CA GLN A 36 -25.68 6.07 -20.40
C GLN A 36 -26.67 4.94 -20.06
N PRO A 37 -27.78 5.23 -19.36
CA PRO A 37 -28.89 4.30 -19.19
C PRO A 37 -29.31 3.61 -20.49
N GLY A 38 -29.53 2.30 -20.44
CA GLY A 38 -29.87 1.46 -21.58
C GLY A 38 -28.68 0.94 -22.40
N LEU A 39 -27.45 1.41 -22.16
CA LEU A 39 -26.26 0.84 -22.80
C LEU A 39 -25.96 -0.56 -22.24
N THR A 40 -25.81 -1.54 -23.12
CA THR A 40 -25.31 -2.88 -22.75
C THR A 40 -23.79 -2.91 -22.83
N LEU A 41 -23.12 -3.27 -21.74
CA LEU A 41 -21.68 -3.48 -21.67
C LEU A 41 -21.35 -4.98 -21.71
N GLY A 42 -20.40 -5.36 -22.57
CA GLY A 42 -19.96 -6.75 -22.74
C GLY A 42 -21.08 -7.74 -23.07
N ASP A 43 -22.08 -7.28 -23.84
CA ASP A 43 -23.30 -8.01 -24.21
C ASP A 43 -24.11 -8.61 -23.04
N ARG A 44 -23.87 -8.13 -21.81
CA ARG A 44 -24.43 -8.72 -20.58
C ARG A 44 -24.96 -7.70 -19.56
N TYR A 45 -24.27 -6.57 -19.38
CA TYR A 45 -24.57 -5.62 -18.31
C TYR A 45 -25.31 -4.41 -18.85
N VAL A 46 -26.63 -4.37 -18.64
CA VAL A 46 -27.45 -3.23 -19.07
C VAL A 46 -27.40 -2.15 -18.00
N ILE A 47 -26.78 -1.01 -18.33
CA ILE A 47 -26.67 0.13 -17.41
C ILE A 47 -28.05 0.69 -17.11
N VAL A 48 -28.42 0.72 -15.83
CA VAL A 48 -29.67 1.33 -15.35
C VAL A 48 -29.46 2.82 -15.11
N ARG A 49 -28.43 3.19 -14.34
CA ARG A 49 -28.05 4.58 -14.04
C ARG A 49 -26.67 4.69 -13.41
N GLN A 50 -26.04 5.86 -13.49
CA GLN A 50 -24.93 6.20 -12.60
C GLN A 50 -25.45 6.36 -11.16
N ILE A 51 -24.73 5.81 -10.19
CA ILE A 51 -25.05 5.88 -8.75
C ILE A 51 -23.96 6.57 -7.91
N GLY A 52 -22.77 6.80 -8.48
CA GLY A 52 -21.69 7.54 -7.82
C GLY A 52 -20.60 7.97 -8.79
N GLN A 53 -19.80 8.95 -8.38
CA GLN A 53 -18.60 9.41 -9.10
C GLN A 53 -17.58 9.94 -8.09
N GLY A 54 -16.31 9.56 -8.25
CA GLY A 54 -15.21 10.00 -7.42
C GLY A 54 -13.93 10.21 -8.23
N GLY A 55 -12.83 10.61 -7.57
CA GLY A 55 -11.57 10.96 -8.24
C GLY A 55 -10.88 9.85 -9.06
N PHE A 56 -11.30 8.60 -8.87
CA PHE A 56 -10.70 7.41 -9.48
C PHE A 56 -11.66 6.64 -10.40
N GLY A 57 -12.94 7.04 -10.49
CA GLY A 57 -13.93 6.25 -11.20
C GLY A 57 -15.36 6.74 -11.12
N ARG A 58 -16.21 6.12 -11.93
CA ARG A 58 -17.67 6.25 -11.89
C ARG A 58 -18.26 4.93 -11.41
N THR A 59 -19.42 4.97 -10.79
CA THR A 59 -20.12 3.77 -10.29
C THR A 59 -21.52 3.74 -10.88
N TYR A 60 -21.89 2.63 -11.48
CA TYR A 60 -23.17 2.43 -12.14
C TYR A 60 -23.93 1.26 -11.51
N LEU A 61 -25.25 1.39 -11.47
CA LEU A 61 -26.18 0.28 -11.26
C LEU A 61 -26.47 -0.34 -12.63
N ALA A 62 -26.38 -1.67 -12.74
CA ALA A 62 -26.70 -2.40 -13.95
C ALA A 62 -27.51 -3.68 -13.67
N GLU A 63 -28.25 -4.14 -14.67
CA GLU A 63 -28.85 -5.48 -14.70
C GLU A 63 -27.91 -6.47 -15.37
N ASP A 64 -27.69 -7.64 -14.75
CA ASP A 64 -26.99 -8.77 -15.35
C ASP A 64 -28.01 -9.66 -16.10
N VAL A 65 -28.09 -9.53 -17.42
CA VAL A 65 -29.09 -10.27 -18.22
C VAL A 65 -28.89 -11.78 -18.19
N ASN A 66 -27.66 -12.25 -17.91
CA ASN A 66 -27.33 -13.67 -17.77
C ASN A 66 -27.66 -14.21 -16.37
N ARG A 67 -28.04 -13.35 -15.42
CA ARG A 67 -28.50 -13.72 -14.07
C ARG A 67 -29.92 -13.21 -13.82
N PHE A 68 -30.83 -13.46 -14.75
CA PHE A 68 -32.26 -13.08 -14.63
C PHE A 68 -32.50 -11.58 -14.39
N ARG A 69 -31.63 -10.70 -14.91
CA ARG A 69 -31.64 -9.24 -14.67
C ARG A 69 -31.42 -8.83 -13.21
N GLU A 70 -30.73 -9.67 -12.44
CA GLU A 70 -30.27 -9.32 -11.10
C GLU A 70 -29.44 -8.03 -11.11
N LEU A 71 -29.73 -7.12 -10.16
CA LEU A 71 -29.00 -5.87 -10.02
C LEU A 71 -27.58 -6.07 -9.49
N CYS A 72 -26.63 -5.36 -10.09
CA CYS A 72 -25.22 -5.37 -9.72
C CYS A 72 -24.61 -3.96 -9.84
N VAL A 73 -23.43 -3.79 -9.25
CA VAL A 73 -22.68 -2.53 -9.29
C VAL A 73 -21.45 -2.70 -10.17
N LEU A 74 -21.30 -1.80 -11.14
CA LEU A 74 -20.12 -1.67 -11.99
C LEU A 74 -19.36 -0.40 -11.56
N LYS A 75 -18.18 -0.56 -10.96
CA LYS A 75 -17.23 0.55 -10.82
C LYS A 75 -16.39 0.62 -12.08
N GLU A 76 -16.39 1.75 -12.78
CA GLU A 76 -15.50 2.07 -13.90
C GLU A 76 -14.20 2.68 -13.37
N PHE A 77 -13.06 2.14 -13.79
CA PHE A 77 -11.77 2.78 -13.63
C PHE A 77 -11.69 4.01 -14.54
N SER A 78 -11.77 5.20 -13.95
CA SER A 78 -11.87 6.47 -14.68
C SER A 78 -11.11 7.58 -13.92
N PRO A 79 -9.76 7.50 -13.85
CA PRO A 79 -8.94 8.44 -13.11
C PRO A 79 -9.02 9.84 -13.72
N GLN A 80 -9.25 10.86 -12.88
CA GLN A 80 -9.34 12.25 -13.34
C GLN A 80 -7.98 12.84 -13.79
N VAL A 81 -6.86 12.27 -13.30
CA VAL A 81 -5.49 12.67 -13.65
C VAL A 81 -4.90 11.68 -14.66
N GLN A 82 -4.66 12.15 -15.89
CA GLN A 82 -4.31 11.29 -17.04
C GLN A 82 -2.81 11.15 -17.33
N THR A 83 -1.92 11.50 -16.37
CA THR A 83 -0.49 11.22 -16.53
C THR A 83 -0.22 9.72 -16.43
N ALA A 84 0.46 9.13 -17.42
CA ALA A 84 0.62 7.67 -17.57
C ALA A 84 0.99 6.92 -16.27
N TYR A 85 1.95 7.41 -15.48
CA TYR A 85 2.33 6.80 -14.20
C TYR A 85 1.21 6.79 -13.14
N VAL A 86 0.39 7.85 -13.09
CA VAL A 86 -0.76 7.92 -12.17
C VAL A 86 -1.90 7.02 -12.64
N VAL A 87 -2.07 6.88 -13.97
CA VAL A 87 -3.04 5.93 -14.56
C VAL A 87 -2.61 4.49 -14.27
N GLU A 88 -1.40 4.09 -14.64
CA GLU A 88 -0.82 2.77 -14.34
C GLU A 88 -0.90 2.46 -12.83
N LYS A 89 -0.51 3.41 -11.99
CA LYS A 89 -0.55 3.21 -10.53
C LYS A 89 -1.97 3.09 -10.00
N ALA A 90 -2.93 3.87 -10.51
CA ALA A 90 -4.33 3.77 -10.12
C ALA A 90 -4.98 2.49 -10.66
N GLU A 91 -4.49 1.93 -11.76
CA GLU A 91 -4.93 0.65 -12.34
C GLU A 91 -4.44 -0.54 -11.51
N GLU A 92 -3.12 -0.62 -11.18
CA GLU A 92 -2.57 -1.60 -10.20
C GLU A 92 -3.43 -1.66 -8.92
N LEU A 93 -3.90 -0.48 -8.51
CA LEU A 93 -4.62 -0.23 -7.28
C LEU A 93 -6.09 -0.61 -7.37
N PHE A 94 -6.74 -0.38 -8.51
CA PHE A 94 -8.08 -0.85 -8.82
C PHE A 94 -8.13 -2.38 -8.92
N GLU A 95 -7.16 -3.01 -9.59
CA GLU A 95 -7.02 -4.47 -9.62
C GLU A 95 -6.74 -5.06 -8.24
N ARG A 96 -6.01 -4.34 -7.38
CA ARG A 96 -5.80 -4.75 -5.98
C ARG A 96 -7.10 -4.72 -5.17
N GLU A 97 -7.98 -3.73 -5.36
CA GLU A 97 -9.30 -3.70 -4.73
C GLU A 97 -10.12 -4.94 -5.15
N ALA A 98 -10.15 -5.22 -6.45
CA ALA A 98 -10.79 -6.41 -7.00
C ALA A 98 -10.23 -7.73 -6.39
N SER A 99 -8.89 -7.83 -6.29
CA SER A 99 -8.20 -9.00 -5.70
C SER A 99 -8.46 -9.16 -4.19
N VAL A 100 -8.65 -8.07 -3.45
CA VAL A 100 -9.09 -8.11 -2.05
C VAL A 100 -10.53 -8.60 -1.97
N LEU A 101 -11.45 -7.96 -2.71
CA LEU A 101 -12.87 -8.29 -2.68
C LEU A 101 -13.15 -9.75 -3.11
N TYR A 102 -12.39 -10.27 -4.07
CA TYR A 102 -12.45 -11.68 -4.50
C TYR A 102 -12.21 -12.70 -3.37
N LYS A 103 -11.39 -12.33 -2.38
CA LYS A 103 -11.06 -13.20 -1.23
C LYS A 103 -12.11 -13.14 -0.11
N LEU A 104 -13.01 -12.15 -0.15
CA LEU A 104 -13.98 -11.89 0.92
C LEU A 104 -15.31 -12.59 0.63
N GLN A 105 -15.80 -13.32 1.62
CA GLN A 105 -17.06 -14.06 1.59
C GLN A 105 -17.79 -13.84 2.92
N HIS A 106 -18.59 -12.77 3.00
CA HIS A 106 -19.33 -12.41 4.20
C HIS A 106 -20.67 -11.76 3.83
N PRO A 107 -21.80 -12.07 4.49
CA PRO A 107 -23.12 -11.53 4.11
C PRO A 107 -23.25 -10.00 4.30
N GLN A 108 -22.32 -9.37 5.02
CA GLN A 108 -22.22 -7.92 5.23
C GLN A 108 -21.09 -7.26 4.43
N ILE A 109 -20.63 -7.91 3.34
CA ILE A 109 -19.66 -7.39 2.37
C ILE A 109 -20.19 -7.70 0.96
N PRO A 110 -20.19 -6.74 -0.01
CA PRO A 110 -20.56 -7.03 -1.38
C PRO A 110 -19.66 -8.12 -1.98
N ARG A 111 -20.24 -9.17 -2.57
CA ARG A 111 -19.44 -10.20 -3.21
C ARG A 111 -18.83 -9.66 -4.51
N PHE A 112 -17.56 -9.96 -4.74
CA PHE A 112 -16.95 -9.84 -6.07
C PHE A 112 -17.68 -10.74 -7.07
N ARG A 113 -17.98 -10.22 -8.26
CA ARG A 113 -18.51 -11.00 -9.39
C ARG A 113 -17.42 -11.26 -10.41
N GLU A 114 -16.89 -10.20 -11.03
CA GLU A 114 -15.83 -10.29 -12.03
C GLU A 114 -15.12 -8.94 -12.26
N LEU A 115 -14.03 -8.98 -13.03
CA LEU A 115 -13.29 -7.81 -13.50
C LEU A 115 -13.37 -7.81 -15.04
N LEU A 116 -13.99 -6.79 -15.62
CA LEU A 116 -14.23 -6.67 -17.07
C LEU A 116 -13.23 -5.72 -17.71
N ARG A 117 -12.63 -6.11 -18.83
CA ARG A 117 -11.95 -5.21 -19.76
C ARG A 117 -12.75 -5.15 -21.07
N LEU A 118 -13.18 -3.96 -21.46
CA LEU A 118 -14.02 -3.73 -22.64
C LEU A 118 -13.44 -2.63 -23.52
N ASN A 119 -13.39 -2.85 -24.84
CA ASN A 119 -13.07 -1.78 -25.79
C ASN A 119 -14.38 -1.15 -26.29
N LEU A 120 -14.58 0.14 -26.00
CA LEU A 120 -15.73 0.91 -26.45
C LEU A 120 -15.24 2.09 -27.31
N GLY A 121 -15.54 2.06 -28.60
CA GLY A 121 -15.15 3.13 -29.53
C GLY A 121 -13.64 3.28 -29.72
N GLY A 122 -12.86 2.21 -29.60
CA GLY A 122 -11.40 2.24 -29.73
C GLY A 122 -10.65 2.52 -28.42
N LYS A 123 -11.35 2.82 -27.32
CA LYS A 123 -10.76 3.03 -25.99
C LYS A 123 -11.05 1.82 -25.09
N GLU A 124 -10.04 1.38 -24.34
CA GLU A 124 -10.22 0.38 -23.28
C GLU A 124 -10.80 0.99 -21.99
N TYR A 125 -11.70 0.24 -21.36
CA TYR A 125 -12.33 0.51 -20.08
C TYR A 125 -12.18 -0.72 -19.18
N LEU A 126 -11.87 -0.49 -17.91
CA LEU A 126 -11.76 -1.51 -16.89
C LEU A 126 -12.90 -1.33 -15.88
N PHE A 127 -13.64 -2.39 -15.57
CA PHE A 127 -14.74 -2.36 -14.60
C PHE A 127 -14.61 -3.46 -13.55
N LEU A 128 -14.88 -3.13 -12.29
CA LEU A 128 -15.08 -4.08 -11.20
C LEU A 128 -16.59 -4.29 -11.02
N VAL A 129 -17.05 -5.53 -11.19
CA VAL A 129 -18.43 -5.95 -10.98
C VAL A 129 -18.56 -6.57 -9.59
N GLN A 130 -19.53 -6.10 -8.81
CA GLN A 130 -19.84 -6.62 -7.48
C GLN A 130 -21.36 -6.67 -7.24
N ASP A 131 -21.79 -7.34 -6.17
CA ASP A 131 -23.19 -7.32 -5.73
C ASP A 131 -23.70 -5.90 -5.48
N TYR A 132 -24.97 -5.66 -5.83
CA TYR A 132 -25.68 -4.45 -5.43
C TYR A 132 -26.21 -4.58 -4.01
N VAL A 133 -25.97 -3.56 -3.19
CA VAL A 133 -26.52 -3.45 -1.84
C VAL A 133 -27.70 -2.49 -1.91
N GLU A 134 -28.92 -3.03 -1.90
CA GLU A 134 -30.11 -2.20 -1.76
C GLU A 134 -30.19 -1.66 -0.32
N GLY A 135 -30.05 -0.34 -0.17
CA GLY A 135 -29.99 0.32 1.14
C GLY A 135 -29.53 1.76 1.05
N GLU A 136 -29.41 2.42 2.20
CA GLU A 136 -28.90 3.79 2.34
C GLU A 136 -27.55 3.82 3.04
N THR A 137 -26.68 4.77 2.71
CA THR A 137 -25.45 4.99 3.48
C THR A 137 -25.77 5.58 4.85
N TYR A 138 -24.95 5.29 5.86
CA TYR A 138 -25.09 5.92 7.17
C TYR A 138 -24.91 7.44 7.12
N ASN A 139 -24.19 7.97 6.11
CA ASN A 139 -24.17 9.40 5.80
C ASN A 139 -25.54 9.92 5.32
N SER A 140 -26.23 9.23 4.41
CA SER A 140 -27.60 9.59 3.98
C SER A 140 -28.56 9.64 5.17
N LEU A 141 -28.55 8.56 5.98
CA LEU A 141 -29.38 8.44 7.17
C LEU A 141 -29.09 9.54 8.21
N LEU A 142 -27.82 9.90 8.41
CA LEU A 142 -27.42 11.00 9.29
C LEU A 142 -27.95 12.34 8.78
N ASN A 143 -27.75 12.64 7.49
CA ASN A 143 -28.20 13.90 6.89
C ASN A 143 -29.72 14.06 6.96
N ALA A 144 -30.47 12.99 6.68
CA ALA A 144 -31.93 12.96 6.81
C ALA A 144 -32.40 13.19 8.27
N ARG A 145 -31.68 12.63 9.26
CA ARG A 145 -31.96 12.88 10.68
C ARG A 145 -31.63 14.31 11.11
N ILE A 146 -30.49 14.86 10.68
CA ILE A 146 -30.07 16.24 11.03
C ILE A 146 -31.11 17.25 10.51
N GLN A 147 -31.67 17.05 9.31
CA GLN A 147 -32.76 17.88 8.77
C GLN A 147 -34.02 17.86 9.66
N GLN A 148 -34.21 16.83 10.47
CA GLN A 148 -35.32 16.68 11.43
C GLN A 148 -34.91 17.07 12.87
N GLY A 149 -33.69 17.59 13.07
CA GLY A 149 -33.13 17.89 14.40
C GLY A 149 -32.72 16.63 15.21
N LEU A 150 -32.68 15.47 14.56
CA LEU A 150 -32.37 14.16 15.16
C LEU A 150 -30.92 13.72 14.87
N ARG A 151 -30.44 12.74 15.64
CA ARG A 151 -29.12 12.11 15.52
C ARG A 151 -29.23 10.60 15.76
N PHE A 152 -28.13 9.86 15.75
CA PHE A 152 -28.14 8.48 16.25
C PHE A 152 -28.05 8.45 17.78
N THR A 153 -28.79 7.53 18.39
CA THR A 153 -28.79 7.30 19.85
C THR A 153 -27.67 6.34 20.26
N GLU A 154 -27.28 6.35 21.54
CA GLU A 154 -26.33 5.36 22.08
C GLU A 154 -26.78 3.91 21.79
N THR A 155 -28.06 3.60 21.94
CA THR A 155 -28.61 2.25 21.68
C THR A 155 -28.37 1.81 20.23
N GLU A 156 -28.62 2.67 19.26
CA GLU A 156 -28.41 2.38 17.84
C GLU A 156 -26.91 2.21 17.51
N ILE A 157 -26.05 2.99 18.16
CA ILE A 157 -24.59 2.93 17.98
C ILE A 157 -24.00 1.67 18.62
N ARG A 158 -24.50 1.27 19.79
CA ARG A 158 -24.20 -0.04 20.38
C ARG A 158 -24.62 -1.18 19.44
N GLN A 159 -25.84 -1.14 18.92
CA GLN A 159 -26.30 -2.15 17.96
C GLN A 159 -25.44 -2.19 16.69
N LEU A 160 -25.07 -1.02 16.15
CA LEU A 160 -24.20 -0.90 14.99
C LEU A 160 -22.81 -1.51 15.26
N PHE A 161 -22.20 -1.21 16.40
CA PHE A 161 -20.95 -1.86 16.83
C PHE A 161 -21.08 -3.37 16.90
N LEU A 162 -22.13 -3.90 17.54
CA LEU A 162 -22.36 -5.35 17.66
C LEU A 162 -22.52 -6.03 16.29
N SER A 163 -23.13 -5.35 15.31
CA SER A 163 -23.29 -5.88 13.96
C SER A 163 -22.06 -5.71 13.05
N ILE A 164 -21.21 -4.70 13.26
CA ILE A 164 -20.08 -4.41 12.34
C ILE A 164 -18.71 -4.88 12.85
N LEU A 165 -18.49 -4.97 14.16
CA LEU A 165 -17.22 -5.46 14.73
C LEU A 165 -16.92 -6.93 14.33
N PRO A 166 -17.89 -7.86 14.22
CA PRO A 166 -17.63 -9.20 13.67
C PRO A 166 -17.15 -9.16 12.21
N VAL A 167 -17.63 -8.20 11.41
CA VAL A 167 -17.17 -8.00 10.02
C VAL A 167 -15.72 -7.53 9.99
N LEU A 168 -15.34 -6.62 10.90
CA LEU A 168 -13.94 -6.21 11.06
C LEU A 168 -13.06 -7.37 11.53
N GLU A 169 -13.51 -8.15 12.51
CA GLU A 169 -12.80 -9.34 12.98
C GLU A 169 -12.56 -10.36 11.84
N TYR A 170 -13.57 -10.59 11.00
CA TYR A 170 -13.47 -11.44 9.82
C TYR A 170 -12.40 -10.94 8.83
N ILE A 171 -12.45 -9.68 8.40
CA ILE A 171 -11.46 -9.17 7.42
C ILE A 171 -10.05 -9.10 8.01
N HIS A 172 -9.92 -8.72 9.28
CA HIS A 172 -8.64 -8.68 9.99
C HIS A 172 -8.03 -10.08 10.13
N SER A 173 -8.85 -11.13 10.31
CA SER A 173 -8.37 -12.53 10.34
C SER A 173 -7.78 -13.01 9.01
N LEU A 174 -8.18 -12.40 7.89
CA LEU A 174 -7.67 -12.65 6.54
C LEU A 174 -6.49 -11.72 6.16
N GLY A 175 -5.98 -10.92 7.10
CA GLY A 175 -4.92 -9.93 6.85
C GLY A 175 -5.37 -8.73 6.02
N VAL A 176 -6.69 -8.53 5.85
CA VAL A 176 -7.28 -7.40 5.13
C VAL A 176 -7.61 -6.28 6.11
N ILE A 177 -7.20 -5.05 5.79
CA ILE A 177 -7.49 -3.83 6.55
C ILE A 177 -8.24 -2.89 5.60
N HIS A 178 -9.36 -2.31 6.04
CA HIS A 178 -10.25 -1.52 5.21
C HIS A 178 -9.69 -0.13 4.88
N ARG A 179 -9.10 0.55 5.87
CA ARG A 179 -8.41 1.85 5.82
C ARG A 179 -9.28 3.08 5.49
N ASP A 180 -10.45 2.90 4.87
CA ASP A 180 -11.38 3.99 4.49
C ASP A 180 -12.75 3.86 5.19
N ILE A 181 -12.78 3.48 6.47
CA ILE A 181 -14.05 3.36 7.22
C ILE A 181 -14.61 4.75 7.51
N SER A 182 -15.84 5.02 7.04
CA SER A 182 -16.57 6.27 7.27
C SER A 182 -18.09 6.06 7.06
N PRO A 183 -18.96 7.02 7.43
CA PRO A 183 -20.41 6.93 7.20
C PRO A 183 -20.85 6.72 5.74
N ASP A 184 -20.01 7.06 4.76
CA ASP A 184 -20.30 6.83 3.33
C ASP A 184 -20.04 5.38 2.90
N ASN A 185 -19.06 4.72 3.53
CA ASN A 185 -18.63 3.36 3.19
C ASN A 185 -19.33 2.29 4.04
N LEU A 186 -20.42 2.67 4.72
CA LEU A 186 -21.27 1.80 5.52
C LEU A 186 -22.71 1.99 5.06
N MET A 187 -23.36 0.92 4.62
CA MET A 187 -24.75 0.94 4.14
C MET A 187 -25.67 0.14 5.06
N LEU A 188 -26.84 0.69 5.41
CA LEU A 188 -27.91 -0.06 6.06
C LEU A 188 -28.74 -0.75 4.98
N ARG A 189 -28.63 -2.09 4.88
CA ARG A 189 -29.34 -2.87 3.87
C ARG A 189 -30.86 -2.92 4.14
N THR A 190 -31.67 -2.76 3.09
CA THR A 190 -33.12 -2.63 3.20
C THR A 190 -33.80 -3.90 3.72
N VAL A 191 -33.41 -5.08 3.22
CA VAL A 191 -34.12 -6.35 3.42
C VAL A 191 -34.03 -6.91 4.85
N ASP A 192 -32.87 -6.78 5.51
CA ASP A 192 -32.59 -7.38 6.82
C ASP A 192 -32.09 -6.38 7.87
N LYS A 193 -31.94 -5.10 7.50
CA LYS A 193 -31.43 -4.02 8.35
C LYS A 193 -30.03 -4.28 8.92
N LEU A 194 -29.23 -5.14 8.26
CA LEU A 194 -27.83 -5.31 8.63
C LEU A 194 -26.96 -4.19 8.00
N PRO A 195 -25.94 -3.70 8.74
CA PRO A 195 -24.94 -2.80 8.18
C PRO A 195 -23.99 -3.62 7.28
N VAL A 196 -23.75 -3.12 6.07
CA VAL A 196 -22.90 -3.70 5.04
C VAL A 196 -21.70 -2.76 4.84
N LEU A 197 -20.49 -3.30 4.98
CA LEU A 197 -19.25 -2.58 4.73
C LEU A 197 -18.97 -2.61 3.23
N ILE A 198 -18.85 -1.44 2.61
CA ILE A 198 -18.63 -1.30 1.16
C ILE A 198 -17.32 -0.57 0.88
N ASP A 199 -16.87 -0.65 -0.38
CA ASP A 199 -15.75 0.16 -0.89
C ASP A 199 -14.42 -0.10 -0.16
N PHE A 200 -13.89 -1.32 -0.35
CA PHE A 200 -12.59 -1.81 0.17
C PHE A 200 -11.36 -1.10 -0.46
N GLY A 201 -11.56 0.13 -0.93
CA GLY A 201 -10.59 1.02 -1.55
C GLY A 201 -9.61 1.64 -0.57
N GLY A 202 -8.93 0.81 0.24
CA GLY A 202 -7.74 1.14 1.06
C GLY A 202 -6.48 1.47 0.23
N VAL A 203 -6.74 2.18 -0.86
CA VAL A 203 -6.12 2.13 -2.19
C VAL A 203 -6.03 3.57 -2.70
N LYS A 204 -7.13 4.33 -2.54
CA LYS A 204 -7.23 5.79 -2.78
C LYS A 204 -6.13 6.58 -2.05
N GLN A 205 -5.75 6.12 -0.85
CA GLN A 205 -4.75 6.79 0.01
C GLN A 205 -3.33 6.74 -0.55
N VAL A 206 -2.94 5.63 -1.20
CA VAL A 206 -1.62 5.52 -1.86
C VAL A 206 -1.52 6.51 -3.02
N VAL A 207 -2.60 6.75 -3.76
CA VAL A 207 -2.62 7.74 -4.84
C VAL A 207 -2.81 9.16 -4.32
N ALA A 208 -3.52 9.38 -3.20
CA ALA A 208 -3.63 10.71 -2.59
C ALA A 208 -2.26 11.26 -2.21
N THR A 209 -1.38 10.41 -1.65
CA THR A 209 0.03 10.73 -1.38
C THR A 209 0.74 11.14 -2.67
N VAL A 210 0.76 10.27 -3.67
CA VAL A 210 1.40 10.52 -4.98
C VAL A 210 0.86 11.79 -5.67
N ALA A 211 -0.46 11.99 -5.67
CA ALA A 211 -1.09 13.17 -6.28
C ALA A 211 -0.76 14.46 -5.52
N SER A 212 -0.63 14.40 -4.19
CA SER A 212 -0.24 15.55 -3.37
C SER A 212 1.23 15.93 -3.52
N GLU A 213 2.11 14.95 -3.68
CA GLU A 213 3.55 15.14 -3.93
C GLU A 213 3.85 15.79 -5.31
N TYR A 214 2.89 15.76 -6.25
CA TYR A 214 3.04 16.37 -7.58
C TYR A 214 2.28 17.70 -7.79
N TYR A 215 1.61 18.25 -6.77
CA TYR A 215 1.10 19.63 -6.83
C TYR A 215 2.27 20.62 -6.65
N GLN A 216 2.70 21.24 -7.74
CA GLN A 216 3.76 22.25 -7.71
C GLN A 216 3.29 23.55 -7.02
N PRO A 217 4.12 24.18 -6.16
CA PRO A 217 3.89 25.56 -5.75
C PRO A 217 4.14 26.50 -6.93
N GLY A 218 3.08 27.03 -7.53
CA GLY A 218 3.19 27.90 -8.71
C GLY A 218 1.89 28.34 -9.39
N MET A 219 0.74 27.70 -9.11
CA MET A 219 -0.55 28.18 -9.59
C MET A 219 -1.18 29.16 -8.59
N VAL A 220 -1.61 30.32 -9.10
CA VAL A 220 -2.28 31.37 -8.31
C VAL A 220 -3.74 30.98 -8.06
N ALA A 221 -3.92 30.02 -7.16
CA ALA A 221 -5.18 29.65 -6.53
C ALA A 221 -4.95 29.63 -5.01
N PRO A 222 -5.96 29.88 -4.17
CA PRO A 222 -5.82 29.72 -2.73
C PRO A 222 -5.32 28.30 -2.42
N PRO A 223 -4.36 28.12 -1.51
CA PRO A 223 -3.71 26.83 -1.32
C PRO A 223 -4.75 25.77 -0.95
N PRO A 224 -4.84 24.64 -1.68
CA PRO A 224 -5.59 23.52 -1.18
C PRO A 224 -4.99 23.12 0.18
N ALA A 225 -5.85 22.88 1.17
CA ALA A 225 -5.42 22.43 2.49
C ALA A 225 -4.48 21.21 2.34
N PRO A 226 -3.42 21.08 3.16
CA PRO A 226 -2.44 20.01 3.02
C PRO A 226 -3.15 18.67 2.91
N THR A 227 -2.88 17.94 1.81
CA THR A 227 -3.64 16.75 1.40
C THR A 227 -3.37 15.57 2.33
N LEU A 228 -3.98 15.67 3.50
CA LEU A 228 -3.92 14.73 4.60
C LEU A 228 -4.47 13.36 4.15
N LEU A 229 -3.69 12.33 4.41
CA LEU A 229 -3.95 10.94 4.01
C LEU A 229 -5.27 10.40 4.59
N GLY A 230 -6.23 10.10 3.72
CA GLY A 230 -7.55 9.54 4.09
C GLY A 230 -8.65 10.60 4.24
N LYS A 231 -9.89 10.18 4.48
CA LYS A 231 -11.00 11.12 4.71
C LYS A 231 -10.69 11.92 5.99
N ILE A 232 -10.50 13.23 5.84
CA ILE A 232 -9.87 14.09 6.86
C ILE A 232 -10.56 13.89 8.23
N GLY A 233 -9.77 13.45 9.21
CA GLY A 233 -10.18 13.22 10.60
C GLY A 233 -10.83 11.86 10.92
N PHE A 234 -11.10 11.00 9.94
CA PHE A 234 -11.49 9.59 10.19
C PHE A 234 -10.28 8.66 10.33
N ALA A 235 -9.23 8.88 9.54
CA ALA A 235 -8.01 8.06 9.61
C ALA A 235 -7.16 8.40 10.86
N PRO A 236 -6.48 7.43 11.48
CA PRO A 236 -5.63 7.66 12.63
C PRO A 236 -4.26 8.26 12.26
N PRO A 237 -3.60 9.04 13.15
CA PRO A 237 -2.38 9.78 12.82
C PRO A 237 -1.26 8.93 12.23
N GLU A 238 -1.04 7.69 12.67
CA GLU A 238 0.02 6.83 12.12
C GLU A 238 -0.23 6.46 10.65
N GLN A 239 -1.48 6.21 10.27
CA GLN A 239 -1.90 5.98 8.90
C GLN A 239 -1.76 7.26 8.07
N MET A 240 -2.05 8.42 8.67
CA MET A 240 -1.97 9.73 7.99
C MET A 240 -0.53 10.23 7.79
N GLN A 241 0.40 9.87 8.66
CA GLN A 241 1.77 10.42 8.68
C GLN A 241 2.82 9.45 8.14
N THR A 242 2.60 8.14 8.30
CA THR A 242 3.62 7.11 7.99
C THR A 242 3.11 6.01 7.05
N GLY A 243 1.81 6.02 6.70
CA GLY A 243 1.18 4.95 5.91
C GLY A 243 1.08 3.61 6.63
N LEU A 244 1.47 3.54 7.91
CA LEU A 244 1.35 2.34 8.73
C LEU A 244 -0.14 2.08 9.04
N VAL A 245 -0.56 0.85 8.78
CA VAL A 245 -1.95 0.41 8.94
C VAL A 245 -1.98 -0.96 9.61
N SER A 246 -2.92 -1.11 10.54
CA SER A 246 -3.12 -2.34 11.32
C SER A 246 -4.62 -2.49 11.65
N PRO A 247 -5.07 -3.65 12.17
CA PRO A 247 -6.44 -3.85 12.66
C PRO A 247 -6.97 -2.71 13.56
N HIS A 248 -6.14 -2.20 14.47
CA HIS A 248 -6.49 -1.08 15.37
C HIS A 248 -6.61 0.29 14.67
N SER A 249 -6.20 0.42 13.41
CA SER A 249 -6.40 1.64 12.61
C SER A 249 -7.82 1.70 12.06
N ASP A 250 -8.38 0.56 11.64
CA ASP A 250 -9.81 0.43 11.31
C ASP A 250 -10.71 0.66 12.54
N LEU A 251 -10.28 0.19 13.72
CA LEU A 251 -11.02 0.43 14.98
C LEU A 251 -11.08 1.92 15.35
N TYR A 252 -10.00 2.67 15.15
CA TYR A 252 -10.01 4.12 15.31
C TYR A 252 -11.01 4.79 14.36
N ALA A 253 -10.97 4.44 13.07
CA ALA A 253 -11.86 5.00 12.06
C ALA A 253 -13.34 4.62 12.30
N MET A 254 -13.60 3.44 12.86
CA MET A 254 -14.93 3.03 13.32
C MET A 254 -15.41 3.87 14.52
N ALA A 255 -14.56 4.17 15.50
CA ALA A 255 -14.94 5.05 16.61
C ALA A 255 -15.19 6.50 16.15
N ALA A 256 -14.37 7.03 15.24
CA ALA A 256 -14.59 8.33 14.60
C ALA A 256 -15.94 8.36 13.85
N THR A 257 -16.25 7.28 13.11
CA THR A 257 -17.56 7.09 12.46
C THR A 257 -18.71 7.15 13.45
N MET A 258 -18.62 6.48 14.59
CA MET A 258 -19.68 6.51 15.61
C MET A 258 -19.87 7.90 16.23
N LEU A 259 -18.78 8.64 16.50
CA LEU A 259 -18.88 10.01 17.02
C LEU A 259 -19.57 10.95 16.02
N VAL A 260 -19.30 10.83 14.73
CA VAL A 260 -19.99 11.62 13.69
C VAL A 260 -21.48 11.31 13.66
N LEU A 261 -21.87 10.03 13.79
CA LEU A 261 -23.28 9.62 13.84
C LEU A 261 -24.01 10.09 15.12
N LEU A 262 -23.33 10.08 16.27
CA LEU A 262 -23.84 10.54 17.56
C LEU A 262 -24.01 12.07 17.64
N THR A 263 -23.06 12.82 17.08
CA THR A 263 -22.99 14.28 17.24
C THR A 263 -23.55 15.05 16.06
N GLY A 264 -23.63 14.43 14.88
CA GLY A 264 -23.95 15.10 13.61
C GLY A 264 -22.88 16.07 13.12
N LYS A 265 -21.72 16.14 13.78
CA LYS A 265 -20.59 17.01 13.43
C LYS A 265 -19.50 16.24 12.70
N GLN A 266 -18.75 16.93 11.84
CA GLN A 266 -17.58 16.35 11.18
C GLN A 266 -16.38 16.25 12.15
N PRO A 267 -15.43 15.32 11.93
CA PRO A 267 -14.29 15.14 12.84
C PRO A 267 -13.48 16.41 13.14
N GLN A 268 -13.37 17.34 12.19
CA GLN A 268 -12.68 18.62 12.34
C GLN A 268 -13.31 19.53 13.40
N GLU A 269 -14.59 19.38 13.68
CA GLU A 269 -15.31 20.13 14.73
C GLU A 269 -15.19 19.44 16.10
N LEU A 270 -14.77 18.17 16.10
CA LEU A 270 -14.67 17.29 17.27
C LEU A 270 -13.22 17.09 17.75
N ILE A 271 -12.24 17.52 16.97
CA ILE A 271 -10.79 17.42 17.28
C ILE A 271 -10.24 18.82 17.56
N ASP A 272 -9.48 18.94 18.65
CA ASP A 272 -8.72 20.15 18.97
C ASP A 272 -7.57 20.35 17.98
N THR A 273 -7.48 21.53 17.38
CA THR A 273 -6.49 21.84 16.34
C THR A 273 -5.05 21.95 16.85
N TYR A 274 -4.84 22.18 18.15
CA TYR A 274 -3.51 22.35 18.75
C TYR A 274 -3.01 21.06 19.40
N THR A 275 -3.88 20.31 20.08
CA THR A 275 -3.52 19.06 20.78
C THR A 275 -3.81 17.80 19.98
N LEU A 276 -4.55 17.89 18.88
CA LEU A 276 -5.05 16.75 18.09
C LEU A 276 -5.84 15.72 18.92
N THR A 277 -6.45 16.16 20.03
CA THR A 277 -7.28 15.33 20.92
C THR A 277 -8.76 15.49 20.60
N TRP A 278 -9.53 14.42 20.77
CA TRP A 278 -10.98 14.47 20.57
C TRP A 278 -11.67 15.13 21.77
N GLN A 279 -12.49 16.16 21.50
CA GLN A 279 -13.29 16.92 22.47
C GLN A 279 -14.80 16.57 22.40
N TRP A 280 -15.13 15.38 21.89
CA TRP A 280 -16.50 14.94 21.61
C TRP A 280 -17.45 14.97 22.82
N ARG A 281 -16.91 14.86 24.04
CA ARG A 281 -17.67 14.83 25.31
C ARG A 281 -18.47 16.11 25.61
N ARG A 282 -18.19 17.24 24.92
CA ARG A 282 -18.99 18.47 25.00
C ARG A 282 -20.27 18.42 24.16
N GLU A 283 -20.35 17.49 23.19
CA GLU A 283 -21.39 17.44 22.16
C GLU A 283 -22.46 16.37 22.43
N VAL A 284 -22.12 15.34 23.22
CA VAL A 284 -23.00 14.21 23.53
C VAL A 284 -22.64 13.60 24.89
N SER A 285 -23.67 13.30 25.69
CA SER A 285 -23.54 12.53 26.93
C SER A 285 -23.84 11.05 26.64
N LEU A 286 -22.93 10.16 27.04
CA LEU A 286 -22.99 8.71 26.82
C LEU A 286 -22.80 7.97 28.15
N SER A 287 -23.19 6.70 28.21
CA SER A 287 -22.84 5.80 29.31
C SER A 287 -21.32 5.76 29.53
N GLN A 288 -20.90 5.68 30.78
CA GLN A 288 -19.48 5.61 31.15
C GLN A 288 -18.73 4.49 30.41
N ASN A 289 -19.39 3.35 30.18
CA ASN A 289 -18.84 2.22 29.45
C ASN A 289 -18.58 2.56 27.96
N LEU A 290 -19.59 3.05 27.22
CA LEU A 290 -19.39 3.39 25.81
C LEU A 290 -18.37 4.52 25.66
N ALA A 291 -18.42 5.51 26.55
CA ALA A 291 -17.49 6.63 26.58
C ALA A 291 -16.03 6.18 26.75
N GLN A 292 -15.75 5.24 27.67
CA GLN A 292 -14.42 4.66 27.87
C GLN A 292 -13.95 3.82 26.67
N VAL A 293 -14.87 3.08 26.03
CA VAL A 293 -14.55 2.30 24.82
C VAL A 293 -14.15 3.23 23.68
N LEU A 294 -14.92 4.29 23.41
CA LEU A 294 -14.63 5.26 22.36
C LEU A 294 -13.31 6.00 22.61
N ASP A 295 -13.07 6.51 23.82
CA ASP A 295 -11.80 7.16 24.17
C ASP A 295 -10.61 6.23 23.95
N LYS A 296 -10.72 4.96 24.36
CA LYS A 296 -9.64 3.99 24.16
C LYS A 296 -9.42 3.66 22.67
N MET A 297 -10.48 3.50 21.88
CA MET A 297 -10.37 3.30 20.42
C MET A 297 -9.72 4.50 19.71
N LEU A 298 -9.91 5.72 20.24
CA LEU A 298 -9.40 6.98 19.70
C LEU A 298 -8.04 7.41 20.28
N SER A 299 -7.41 6.58 21.11
CA SER A 299 -6.09 6.85 21.69
C SER A 299 -5.06 7.22 20.63
N ALA A 300 -4.32 8.32 20.82
CA ALA A 300 -3.33 8.78 19.86
C ALA A 300 -2.24 7.71 19.58
N ARG A 301 -1.72 7.06 20.64
CA ARG A 301 -0.75 5.96 20.51
C ARG A 301 -1.44 4.65 20.12
N PRO A 302 -1.02 3.96 19.04
CA PRO A 302 -1.63 2.71 18.61
C PRO A 302 -1.58 1.58 19.65
N SER A 303 -0.54 1.56 20.50
CA SER A 303 -0.37 0.61 21.62
C SER A 303 -1.49 0.69 22.67
N ASP A 304 -2.09 1.86 22.82
CA ASP A 304 -3.04 2.14 23.90
C ASP A 304 -4.47 1.74 23.47
N ARG A 305 -4.69 1.56 22.16
CA ARG A 305 -5.97 1.14 21.58
C ARG A 305 -6.25 -0.34 21.87
N TYR A 306 -7.50 -0.76 21.66
CA TYR A 306 -7.82 -2.17 21.50
C TYR A 306 -7.12 -2.74 20.27
N GLN A 307 -6.55 -3.93 20.39
CA GLN A 307 -5.73 -4.54 19.34
C GLN A 307 -6.54 -5.42 18.38
N SER A 308 -7.80 -5.73 18.72
CA SER A 308 -8.73 -6.46 17.85
C SER A 308 -10.19 -6.08 18.11
N ALA A 309 -11.05 -6.27 17.12
CA ALA A 309 -12.49 -6.02 17.23
C ALA A 309 -13.15 -6.84 18.34
N ARG A 310 -12.66 -8.07 18.60
CA ARG A 310 -13.09 -8.92 19.71
C ARG A 310 -12.89 -8.25 21.08
N GLN A 311 -11.78 -7.54 21.29
CA GLN A 311 -11.55 -6.81 22.55
C GLN A 311 -12.52 -5.64 22.72
N VAL A 312 -12.92 -4.98 21.63
CA VAL A 312 -13.95 -3.93 21.65
C VAL A 312 -15.31 -4.52 22.00
N LEU A 313 -15.71 -5.63 21.38
CA LEU A 313 -16.95 -6.36 21.68
C LEU A 313 -17.04 -6.76 23.16
N GLN A 314 -15.95 -7.32 23.72
CA GLN A 314 -15.86 -7.67 25.15
C GLN A 314 -15.95 -6.44 26.07
N ALA A 315 -15.43 -5.28 25.65
CA ALA A 315 -15.49 -4.06 26.44
C ALA A 315 -16.85 -3.36 26.37
N LEU A 316 -17.59 -3.48 25.27
CA LEU A 316 -18.97 -2.97 25.12
C LEU A 316 -19.99 -3.78 25.93
N ASN A 317 -19.75 -5.08 26.05
CA ASN A 317 -20.55 -6.04 26.82
C ASN A 317 -19.69 -6.68 27.92
N PRO A 318 -19.29 -5.93 28.96
CA PRO A 318 -18.56 -6.52 30.07
C PRO A 318 -19.41 -7.64 30.69
N PRO A 319 -18.83 -8.83 30.97
CA PRO A 319 -19.59 -9.88 31.64
C PRO A 319 -20.12 -9.34 32.96
N SER A 320 -21.42 -9.54 33.20
CA SER A 320 -22.09 -9.12 34.43
C SER A 320 -21.23 -9.53 35.62
N ALA A 321 -20.79 -8.55 36.41
CA ALA A 321 -20.09 -8.87 37.65
C ALA A 321 -21.02 -9.74 38.49
N ASN A 322 -20.63 -11.00 38.70
CA ASN A 322 -21.22 -11.84 39.73
C ASN A 322 -20.84 -11.19 41.07
N TYR A 323 -21.63 -10.20 41.49
CA TYR A 323 -21.59 -9.69 42.84
C TYR A 323 -21.82 -10.90 43.76
N PRO A 324 -20.88 -11.25 44.65
CA PRO A 324 -21.20 -12.21 45.70
C PRO A 324 -22.41 -11.67 46.46
N PRO A 325 -23.41 -12.52 46.79
CA PRO A 325 -24.67 -12.05 47.34
C PRO A 325 -24.42 -11.21 48.58
N THR A 326 -25.02 -10.02 48.62
CA THR A 326 -24.84 -9.03 49.68
C THR A 326 -25.08 -9.67 51.04
N GLN A 327 -24.02 -9.88 51.81
CA GLN A 327 -24.14 -10.39 53.18
C GLN A 327 -24.80 -9.30 54.02
N TYR A 328 -26.08 -9.50 54.33
CA TYR A 328 -26.79 -8.70 55.33
C TYR A 328 -26.06 -8.86 56.67
N PRO A 329 -25.88 -7.79 57.47
CA PRO A 329 -25.28 -7.90 58.79
C PRO A 329 -26.09 -8.84 59.68
N THR A 330 -25.47 -9.92 60.15
CA THR A 330 -26.12 -10.88 61.04
C THR A 330 -26.42 -10.22 62.40
N PRO A 331 -27.66 -10.27 62.91
CA PRO A 331 -27.95 -9.79 64.26
C PRO A 331 -27.19 -10.62 65.31
N PRO A 332 -26.78 -10.03 66.44
CA PRO A 332 -26.07 -10.76 67.49
C PRO A 332 -26.97 -11.84 68.11
N GLN A 333 -26.39 -13.02 68.29
CA GLN A 333 -27.06 -14.25 68.68
C GLN A 333 -27.41 -14.29 70.18
N PRO A 334 -28.68 -14.50 70.58
CA PRO A 334 -29.03 -14.81 71.95
C PRO A 334 -28.62 -16.24 72.33
N THR A 335 -28.03 -16.42 73.50
CA THR A 335 -27.63 -17.71 74.05
C THR A 335 -28.78 -18.48 74.70
N SER A 336 -28.77 -19.81 74.49
CA SER A 336 -29.34 -20.86 75.37
C SER A 336 -30.87 -20.93 75.56
N ALA A 337 -31.49 -21.98 74.99
CA ALA A 337 -31.99 -23.13 75.77
C ALA A 337 -32.61 -24.26 74.91
N THR A 338 -32.27 -25.51 75.28
CA THR A 338 -32.93 -26.81 74.97
C THR A 338 -34.41 -26.80 75.42
N VAL A 339 -35.42 -27.60 74.97
CA VAL A 339 -35.58 -29.00 74.49
C VAL A 339 -36.89 -29.05 73.63
N ALA A 340 -37.10 -29.90 72.61
CA ALA A 340 -37.88 -31.17 72.69
C ALA A 340 -38.09 -31.86 71.32
N VAL A 341 -38.49 -33.14 71.36
CA VAL A 341 -38.40 -34.15 70.27
C VAL A 341 -39.79 -34.64 69.78
N SER A 342 -39.92 -35.03 68.51
CA SER A 342 -40.99 -35.96 68.02
C SER A 342 -40.62 -36.68 66.68
N PRO A 343 -41.25 -37.82 66.32
CA PRO A 343 -40.66 -38.88 65.45
C PRO A 343 -41.16 -38.96 63.96
N PRO A 344 -40.60 -39.88 63.11
CA PRO A 344 -40.80 -40.00 61.63
C PRO A 344 -41.87 -41.08 61.26
N PRO A 345 -41.97 -41.73 60.04
CA PRO A 345 -41.27 -41.67 58.72
C PRO A 345 -42.30 -41.56 57.52
N PRO A 346 -42.17 -42.08 56.25
CA PRO A 346 -41.07 -42.74 55.50
C PRO A 346 -40.68 -42.08 54.12
N PRO A 347 -40.80 -42.65 52.87
CA PRO A 347 -39.59 -42.77 52.03
C PRO A 347 -39.60 -42.26 50.56
N SER A 348 -38.41 -41.87 50.08
CA SER A 348 -37.73 -42.14 48.77
C SER A 348 -38.46 -42.01 47.41
N PRO A 349 -37.79 -41.54 46.32
CA PRO A 349 -36.40 -41.88 45.97
C PRO A 349 -35.44 -40.78 45.45
N SER A 350 -34.15 -41.10 45.51
CA SER A 350 -32.96 -40.49 44.87
C SER A 350 -33.02 -40.56 43.31
N PRO A 351 -32.09 -39.99 42.48
CA PRO A 351 -30.66 -39.62 42.72
C PRO A 351 -30.23 -38.25 42.07
N SER A 352 -28.99 -37.73 42.02
CA SER A 352 -27.67 -37.93 42.68
C SER A 352 -26.68 -36.80 42.28
N TYR A 353 -25.58 -36.62 43.05
CA TYR A 353 -24.37 -35.78 42.80
C TYR A 353 -24.57 -34.25 42.89
N SER A 354 -23.90 -33.46 43.76
CA SER A 354 -22.54 -33.42 44.34
C SER A 354 -21.52 -32.60 43.54
N SER A 355 -21.33 -31.33 43.93
CA SER A 355 -20.09 -30.58 43.68
C SER A 355 -19.88 -29.45 44.71
N SER A 356 -18.70 -29.42 45.34
CA SER A 356 -18.11 -28.37 46.18
C SER A 356 -16.76 -28.89 46.72
N PRO A 357 -15.76 -28.05 47.09
CA PRO A 357 -15.43 -26.69 46.61
C PRO A 357 -13.90 -26.51 46.32
N PRO A 358 -13.44 -25.33 45.87
CA PRO A 358 -12.03 -24.85 46.00
C PRO A 358 -11.80 -24.25 47.43
N PRO A 359 -10.72 -23.49 47.82
CA PRO A 359 -9.57 -22.91 47.08
C PRO A 359 -8.20 -22.86 47.82
N SER A 360 -7.15 -22.24 47.21
CA SER A 360 -6.06 -21.40 47.81
C SER A 360 -4.93 -21.14 46.77
N SER A 361 -4.56 -19.92 46.32
CA SER A 361 -3.79 -18.83 46.98
C SER A 361 -2.61 -19.36 47.82
N TRP A 362 -1.31 -19.37 47.44
CA TRP A 362 -0.38 -18.47 46.70
C TRP A 362 -0.05 -17.10 47.32
N TRP A 363 1.11 -17.06 47.97
CA TRP A 363 1.91 -15.88 48.37
C TRP A 363 2.94 -15.52 47.28
N THR A 364 3.39 -14.27 47.30
CA THR A 364 4.71 -13.79 46.84
C THR A 364 5.39 -13.10 48.05
N PRO A 365 6.71 -12.73 48.10
CA PRO A 365 7.55 -12.38 46.95
C PRO A 365 9.11 -12.60 46.99
N THR A 366 9.70 -12.53 45.78
CA THR A 366 11.03 -11.93 45.42
C THR A 366 12.42 -12.51 45.79
N LYS A 367 13.33 -12.30 44.80
CA LYS A 367 14.80 -12.05 44.86
C LYS A 367 15.73 -13.26 45.10
N THR A 368 16.59 -13.71 44.16
CA THR A 368 17.90 -13.19 43.63
C THR A 368 18.92 -14.36 43.77
N PHE A 369 20.07 -14.53 43.07
CA PHE A 369 20.91 -13.74 42.14
C PHE A 369 21.94 -14.69 41.43
N LEU A 370 22.47 -14.33 40.23
CA LEU A 370 23.83 -14.63 39.68
C LEU A 370 24.34 -16.12 39.52
N VAL A 371 25.40 -16.48 38.78
CA VAL A 371 25.90 -16.19 37.39
C VAL A 371 27.12 -17.11 37.09
N ALA A 372 27.36 -17.48 35.81
CA ALA A 372 28.57 -18.16 35.26
C ALA A 372 28.83 -19.62 35.74
N ALA A 373 29.65 -20.48 35.09
CA ALA A 373 30.58 -20.29 33.96
C ALA A 373 30.79 -21.55 33.08
N LEU A 374 31.06 -21.33 31.79
CA LEU A 374 32.15 -21.89 30.93
C LEU A 374 32.46 -23.41 30.79
N VAL A 375 32.43 -23.83 29.51
CA VAL A 375 33.46 -24.61 28.76
C VAL A 375 33.64 -26.13 28.99
N GLY A 376 33.35 -26.90 27.92
CA GLY A 376 34.40 -27.65 27.21
C GLY A 376 34.36 -29.19 27.20
N GLY A 377 34.57 -29.79 26.02
CA GLY A 377 34.98 -31.20 25.82
C GLY A 377 33.84 -32.19 25.49
N SER A 378 33.57 -32.73 24.29
CA SER A 378 34.25 -32.94 22.99
C SER A 378 34.63 -34.40 22.68
N VAL A 379 34.06 -34.94 21.58
CA VAL A 379 34.60 -35.97 20.67
C VAL A 379 34.55 -37.46 21.06
N GLY A 380 33.74 -38.23 20.31
CA GLY A 380 34.28 -39.15 19.29
C GLY A 380 34.14 -40.68 19.46
N LEU A 381 34.27 -41.39 18.33
CA LEU A 381 34.25 -42.85 18.10
C LEU A 381 32.84 -43.49 18.15
N ILE A 382 32.22 -43.97 17.07
CA ILE A 382 32.64 -44.89 15.97
C ILE A 382 33.03 -46.29 16.47
N TRP A 383 32.11 -47.25 16.40
CA TRP A 383 32.21 -48.41 15.49
C TRP A 383 30.87 -49.14 15.31
N TRP A 384 30.80 -49.96 14.26
CA TRP A 384 29.63 -50.57 13.65
C TRP A 384 29.53 -52.10 13.89
N GLY A 385 28.31 -52.64 13.84
CA GLY A 385 28.03 -54.08 13.72
C GLY A 385 27.96 -54.89 15.03
N LEU A 386 27.39 -56.10 15.04
CA LEU A 386 26.64 -56.82 13.99
C LEU A 386 25.95 -58.05 14.64
N ASN A 387 25.01 -58.67 13.92
CA ASN A 387 24.31 -59.94 14.22
C ASN A 387 23.32 -59.95 15.41
N GLY A 388 22.10 -60.51 15.31
CA GLY A 388 21.38 -61.00 14.11
C GLY A 388 20.45 -62.19 14.40
N ARG A 389 19.41 -62.37 13.56
CA ARG A 389 18.71 -63.66 13.22
C ARG A 389 18.22 -64.53 14.41
N ARG A 390 16.92 -64.79 14.60
CA ARG A 390 15.99 -65.46 13.65
C ARG A 390 14.58 -65.60 14.25
N ASP A 391 13.57 -65.43 13.39
CA ASP A 391 12.36 -66.25 13.16
C ASP A 391 11.86 -67.26 14.22
N VAL A 392 10.56 -67.20 14.55
CA VAL A 392 9.50 -68.22 14.26
C VAL A 392 8.28 -68.04 15.21
N GLU A 393 7.16 -67.54 14.65
CA GLU A 393 5.78 -68.08 14.73
C GLU A 393 5.16 -68.55 16.09
N GLN A 394 4.08 -67.89 16.57
CA GLN A 394 2.67 -68.38 16.43
C GLN A 394 1.59 -67.66 17.32
N VAL A 395 0.40 -67.50 16.71
CA VAL A 395 -0.98 -67.52 17.29
C VAL A 395 -1.53 -66.32 18.10
N GLN A 396 -2.75 -65.89 17.70
CA GLN A 396 -3.66 -64.90 18.28
C GLN A 396 -4.57 -65.55 19.37
N PRO A 397 -5.20 -64.81 20.33
CA PRO A 397 -6.24 -63.80 20.02
C PRO A 397 -6.27 -62.52 20.90
N ASN A 398 -7.11 -61.57 20.48
CA ASN A 398 -7.46 -60.28 21.11
C ASN A 398 -8.45 -60.46 22.30
N PRO A 399 -8.86 -59.44 23.13
CA PRO A 399 -8.69 -57.98 22.95
C PRO A 399 -8.38 -57.08 24.19
N THR A 400 -7.99 -55.82 23.92
CA THR A 400 -8.25 -54.56 24.69
C THR A 400 -7.84 -54.41 26.17
N VAL A 401 -6.77 -53.61 26.43
CA VAL A 401 -6.69 -52.66 27.58
C VAL A 401 -5.82 -51.42 27.23
N SER A 402 -6.33 -50.22 27.55
CA SER A 402 -5.73 -48.88 27.79
C SER A 402 -4.43 -48.36 27.10
N PRO A 403 -4.35 -47.03 26.82
CA PRO A 403 -3.19 -46.42 26.16
C PRO A 403 -1.94 -46.32 27.05
N THR A 404 -0.80 -46.71 26.50
CA THR A 404 0.53 -46.38 27.03
C THR A 404 1.00 -45.06 26.38
N PRO A 405 1.68 -44.15 27.10
CA PRO A 405 2.18 -42.92 26.49
C PRO A 405 3.33 -43.25 25.53
N THR A 406 3.08 -43.17 24.22
CA THR A 406 4.14 -43.27 23.21
C THR A 406 5.05 -42.06 23.29
N SER A 407 6.29 -42.30 23.75
CA SER A 407 7.40 -41.38 23.52
C SER A 407 7.67 -41.31 22.01
N GLU A 408 7.24 -40.23 21.35
CA GLU A 408 7.66 -39.95 19.97
C GLU A 408 9.16 -39.71 19.92
N GLN A 409 9.90 -40.73 19.50
CA GLN A 409 11.30 -40.62 19.14
C GLN A 409 11.39 -39.87 17.80
N PRO A 410 12.35 -38.94 17.60
CA PRO A 410 12.41 -38.18 16.35
C PRO A 410 12.66 -39.10 15.16
N THR A 411 11.66 -39.27 14.30
CA THR A 411 11.83 -39.92 13.00
C THR A 411 12.62 -38.98 12.10
N ASP A 412 13.77 -39.44 11.60
CA ASP A 412 14.53 -38.76 10.55
C ASP A 412 13.60 -38.55 9.34
N PRO A 413 13.21 -37.30 8.99
CA PRO A 413 12.24 -37.05 7.93
C PRO A 413 12.79 -37.39 6.53
N LEU A 414 14.10 -37.61 6.41
CA LEU A 414 14.74 -38.04 5.18
C LEU A 414 14.85 -39.57 5.06
N ALA A 415 14.67 -40.35 6.14
CA ALA A 415 14.88 -41.81 6.15
C ALA A 415 14.00 -42.60 5.16
N GLN A 416 12.93 -41.99 4.66
CA GLN A 416 12.05 -42.52 3.61
C GLN A 416 12.64 -42.48 2.19
N TYR A 417 13.75 -41.76 1.96
CA TYR A 417 14.36 -41.59 0.63
C TYR A 417 15.62 -42.44 0.43
N SER A 418 15.98 -42.70 -0.82
CA SER A 418 17.21 -43.43 -1.18
C SER A 418 18.46 -42.72 -0.64
N PRO A 419 19.55 -43.43 -0.27
CA PRO A 419 20.76 -42.79 0.28
C PRO A 419 21.33 -41.67 -0.61
N ALA A 420 21.27 -41.84 -1.93
CA ALA A 420 21.69 -40.83 -2.89
C ALA A 420 20.72 -39.63 -2.97
N GLU A 421 19.42 -39.83 -2.76
CA GLU A 421 18.46 -38.73 -2.65
C GLU A 421 18.66 -37.94 -1.34
N ARG A 422 18.93 -38.61 -0.21
CA ARG A 422 19.26 -37.96 1.06
C ARG A 422 20.49 -37.07 0.95
N GLU A 423 21.59 -37.59 0.42
CA GLU A 423 22.84 -36.85 0.22
C GLU A 423 22.64 -35.59 -0.65
N ARG A 424 21.81 -35.68 -1.71
CA ARG A 424 21.44 -34.50 -2.52
C ARG A 424 20.67 -33.46 -1.70
N LYS A 425 19.66 -33.87 -0.95
CA LYS A 425 18.82 -32.95 -0.17
C LYS A 425 19.57 -32.30 1.00
N GLU A 426 20.46 -33.03 1.66
CA GLU A 426 21.39 -32.48 2.65
C GLU A 426 22.30 -31.40 2.03
N LYS A 427 22.98 -31.71 0.92
CA LYS A 427 23.83 -30.74 0.20
C LYS A 427 23.07 -29.48 -0.24
N LEU A 428 21.82 -29.62 -0.68
CA LEU A 428 20.96 -28.48 -1.02
C LEU A 428 20.58 -27.64 0.21
N SER A 429 20.26 -28.29 1.33
CA SER A 429 19.95 -27.60 2.59
C SER A 429 21.15 -26.81 3.11
N ASP A 430 22.31 -27.45 3.16
CA ASP A 430 23.58 -26.85 3.59
C ASP A 430 23.95 -25.66 2.70
N ARG A 431 23.92 -25.83 1.37
CA ARG A 431 24.25 -24.77 0.42
C ARG A 431 23.29 -23.59 0.52
N ARG A 432 21.98 -23.84 0.66
CA ARG A 432 20.98 -22.79 0.91
C ARG A 432 21.24 -22.05 2.23
N GLN A 433 21.58 -22.78 3.29
CA GLN A 433 21.87 -22.20 4.61
C GLN A 433 23.17 -21.36 4.59
N GLN A 434 24.23 -21.83 3.93
CA GLN A 434 25.45 -21.06 3.67
C GLN A 434 25.18 -19.76 2.91
N LEU A 435 24.24 -19.78 1.95
CA LEU A 435 23.84 -18.60 1.19
C LEU A 435 22.84 -17.70 1.92
N GLY A 436 22.30 -18.12 3.06
CA GLY A 436 21.37 -17.33 3.88
C GLY A 436 19.97 -17.14 3.27
N ILE A 437 19.54 -18.03 2.37
CA ILE A 437 18.26 -17.89 1.66
C ILE A 437 17.14 -18.59 2.46
N ASP A 438 15.99 -17.92 2.64
CA ASP A 438 14.82 -18.50 3.32
C ASP A 438 14.33 -19.79 2.63
N SER A 439 13.96 -20.80 3.43
CA SER A 439 13.56 -22.11 2.94
C SER A 439 12.22 -22.09 2.21
N ASN A 440 11.25 -21.32 2.69
CA ASN A 440 9.91 -21.28 2.11
C ASN A 440 9.92 -20.54 0.77
N PHE A 441 10.61 -19.40 0.73
CA PHE A 441 10.90 -18.68 -0.50
C PHE A 441 11.62 -19.58 -1.52
N TYR A 442 12.71 -20.23 -1.10
CA TYR A 442 13.51 -21.07 -1.97
C TYR A 442 12.70 -22.22 -2.57
N VAL A 443 11.96 -22.99 -1.77
CA VAL A 443 11.09 -24.08 -2.26
C VAL A 443 10.05 -23.55 -3.25
N ASN A 444 9.43 -22.40 -3.00
CA ASN A 444 8.48 -21.78 -3.92
C ASN A 444 9.13 -21.33 -5.24
N LEU A 445 10.37 -20.82 -5.20
CA LEU A 445 11.14 -20.46 -6.39
C LEU A 445 11.51 -21.69 -7.23
N VAL A 446 12.00 -22.77 -6.59
CA VAL A 446 12.33 -24.01 -7.28
C VAL A 446 11.07 -24.63 -7.90
N ASN A 447 9.96 -24.66 -7.15
CA ASN A 447 8.66 -25.10 -7.67
C ASN A 447 8.24 -24.31 -8.90
N GLN A 448 8.33 -22.97 -8.88
CA GLN A 448 8.00 -22.15 -10.04
C GLN A 448 8.82 -22.56 -11.27
N VAL A 449 10.15 -22.58 -11.14
CA VAL A 449 11.05 -22.86 -12.26
C VAL A 449 10.93 -24.30 -12.76
N PHE A 450 10.71 -25.26 -11.85
CA PHE A 450 10.48 -26.66 -12.19
C PHE A 450 9.19 -26.86 -12.99
N TRP A 451 8.08 -26.23 -12.60
CA TRP A 451 6.81 -26.31 -13.34
C TRP A 451 6.79 -25.48 -14.63
N ASP A 452 7.58 -24.41 -14.71
CA ASP A 452 7.77 -23.68 -15.97
C ASP A 452 8.61 -24.48 -16.99
N ARG A 453 9.50 -25.38 -16.52
CA ARG A 453 10.20 -26.38 -17.35
C ARG A 453 9.33 -27.59 -17.70
N ASN A 454 8.39 -27.96 -16.81
CA ASN A 454 7.50 -29.11 -16.96
C ASN A 454 6.01 -28.73 -16.92
N PRO A 455 5.46 -28.04 -17.95
CA PRO A 455 4.11 -27.49 -17.91
C PRO A 455 3.00 -28.54 -17.74
N SER A 456 3.20 -29.76 -18.25
CA SER A 456 2.27 -30.88 -18.13
C SER A 456 2.13 -31.43 -16.70
N LEU A 457 3.04 -31.07 -15.79
CA LEU A 457 3.04 -31.51 -14.39
C LEU A 457 2.60 -30.38 -13.42
N ARG A 458 2.26 -29.20 -13.94
CA ARG A 458 1.94 -28.00 -13.14
C ARG A 458 0.77 -28.27 -12.19
N GLY A 459 1.01 -28.11 -10.89
CA GLY A 459 0.00 -28.34 -9.83
C GLY A 459 -0.05 -29.78 -9.29
N ARG A 460 0.78 -30.70 -9.80
CA ARG A 460 0.95 -32.04 -9.23
C ARG A 460 1.83 -31.98 -7.99
N THR A 461 1.42 -32.65 -6.91
CA THR A 461 2.31 -32.95 -5.78
C THR A 461 3.13 -34.19 -6.11
N LEU A 462 4.46 -34.11 -5.98
CA LEU A 462 5.34 -35.28 -6.10
C LEU A 462 5.20 -36.14 -4.83
N SER A 463 5.06 -37.46 -5.01
CA SER A 463 5.02 -38.41 -3.90
C SER A 463 6.42 -38.61 -3.28
N ASN A 464 6.49 -39.34 -2.17
CA ASN A 464 7.74 -39.84 -1.60
C ASN A 464 8.12 -41.24 -2.13
N GLY A 465 7.30 -41.85 -3.00
CA GLY A 465 7.52 -43.18 -3.56
C GLY A 465 8.56 -43.22 -4.68
N ALA A 466 8.89 -44.43 -5.14
CA ALA A 466 9.88 -44.63 -6.21
C ALA A 466 9.40 -44.09 -7.56
N GLU A 467 8.08 -44.03 -7.78
CA GLU A 467 7.44 -43.56 -9.01
C GLU A 467 7.78 -42.09 -9.36
N ASP A 468 8.08 -41.26 -8.36
CA ASP A 468 8.44 -39.85 -8.54
C ASP A 468 9.93 -39.56 -8.27
N GLU A 469 10.78 -40.57 -8.02
CA GLU A 469 12.20 -40.35 -7.69
C GLU A 469 12.97 -39.63 -8.80
N SER A 470 12.66 -39.90 -10.07
CA SER A 470 13.24 -39.20 -11.22
C SER A 470 12.85 -37.72 -11.26
N LEU A 471 11.58 -37.40 -11.00
CA LEU A 471 11.07 -36.03 -10.95
C LEU A 471 11.61 -35.27 -9.73
N ARG A 472 11.75 -35.92 -8.57
CA ARG A 472 12.41 -35.33 -7.40
C ARG A 472 13.90 -35.08 -7.66
N ALA A 473 14.59 -35.95 -8.40
CA ALA A 473 15.98 -35.70 -8.81
C ALA A 473 16.12 -34.52 -9.80
N GLU A 474 15.16 -34.33 -10.70
CA GLU A 474 15.12 -33.16 -11.60
C GLU A 474 14.77 -31.85 -10.84
N TRP A 475 13.88 -31.94 -9.85
CA TRP A 475 13.60 -30.87 -8.90
C TRP A 475 14.87 -30.49 -8.11
N ASP A 476 15.56 -31.48 -7.52
CA ASP A 476 16.83 -31.29 -6.78
C ASP A 476 17.91 -30.64 -7.68
N LYS A 477 17.98 -31.04 -8.95
CA LYS A 477 18.89 -30.43 -9.94
C LYS A 477 18.53 -28.97 -10.21
N THR A 478 17.25 -28.67 -10.43
CA THR A 478 16.74 -27.30 -10.62
C THR A 478 17.00 -26.44 -9.38
N ALA A 479 16.89 -27.03 -8.20
CA ALA A 479 17.22 -26.41 -6.92
C ALA A 479 18.72 -26.01 -6.87
N SER A 480 19.62 -26.94 -7.19
CA SER A 480 21.06 -26.70 -7.25
C SER A 480 21.45 -25.59 -8.24
N GLU A 481 20.89 -25.65 -9.45
CA GLU A 481 21.11 -24.62 -10.48
C GLU A 481 20.69 -23.21 -10.01
N LEU A 482 19.60 -23.12 -9.25
CA LEU A 482 19.13 -21.85 -8.69
C LEU A 482 20.04 -21.32 -7.59
N LEU A 483 20.57 -22.17 -6.70
CA LEU A 483 21.53 -21.71 -5.68
C LEU A 483 22.79 -21.11 -6.31
N GLU A 484 23.34 -21.74 -7.35
CA GLU A 484 24.51 -21.20 -8.05
C GLU A 484 24.19 -19.93 -8.87
N LYS A 485 22.97 -19.79 -9.42
CA LYS A 485 22.50 -18.52 -10.01
C LYS A 485 22.35 -17.39 -8.97
N LEU A 486 22.05 -17.70 -7.71
CA LEU A 486 21.84 -16.72 -6.63
C LEU A 486 23.10 -16.43 -5.79
N ALA A 487 24.12 -17.29 -5.86
CA ALA A 487 25.40 -17.15 -5.16
C ALA A 487 26.19 -15.85 -5.45
N PRO A 488 26.10 -15.20 -6.64
CA PRO A 488 26.79 -13.92 -6.89
C PRO A 488 26.19 -12.69 -6.20
N LEU A 489 24.93 -12.74 -5.76
CA LEU A 489 24.25 -11.60 -5.11
C LEU A 489 24.85 -11.28 -3.73
N SER A 490 24.61 -10.08 -3.22
CA SER A 490 25.04 -9.73 -1.86
C SER A 490 24.30 -10.55 -0.80
N ASN A 491 24.91 -10.68 0.38
CA ASN A 491 24.26 -11.36 1.50
C ASN A 491 22.94 -10.68 1.91
N ASN A 492 22.90 -9.35 1.90
CA ASN A 492 21.69 -8.58 2.17
C ASN A 492 20.61 -8.82 1.10
N ALA A 493 20.99 -8.92 -0.18
CA ALA A 493 20.05 -9.22 -1.26
C ALA A 493 19.42 -10.61 -1.09
N ARG A 494 20.23 -11.64 -0.80
CA ARG A 494 19.75 -13.02 -0.58
C ARG A 494 18.86 -13.17 0.65
N GLN A 495 19.28 -12.64 1.80
CA GLN A 495 18.56 -12.78 3.07
C GLN A 495 17.16 -12.16 3.07
N LYS A 496 16.91 -11.19 2.17
CA LYS A 496 15.62 -10.50 2.05
C LYS A 496 14.70 -11.06 0.95
N MET A 497 15.15 -12.02 0.15
CA MET A 497 14.30 -12.64 -0.86
C MET A 497 13.08 -13.33 -0.23
N GLY A 498 11.92 -13.16 -0.85
CA GLY A 498 10.63 -13.59 -0.29
C GLY A 498 9.95 -12.52 0.57
N THR A 499 10.69 -11.51 1.03
CA THR A 499 10.17 -10.42 1.86
C THR A 499 10.08 -9.07 1.14
N TYR A 500 10.61 -8.93 -0.08
CA TYR A 500 10.61 -7.66 -0.80
C TYR A 500 9.20 -7.20 -1.14
N THR A 501 8.89 -6.01 -0.68
CA THR A 501 7.60 -5.34 -0.82
C THR A 501 7.64 -4.23 -1.87
N THR A 502 6.47 -3.84 -2.37
CA THR A 502 6.35 -2.62 -3.19
C THR A 502 6.79 -1.36 -2.45
N ALA A 503 6.67 -1.33 -1.11
CA ALA A 503 7.20 -0.26 -0.26
C ALA A 503 8.74 -0.21 -0.22
N GLU A 504 9.45 -1.30 -0.54
CA GLU A 504 10.91 -1.28 -0.70
C GLU A 504 11.31 -0.77 -2.07
N ARG A 505 10.59 -1.18 -3.12
CA ARG A 505 10.71 -0.57 -4.46
C ARG A 505 10.53 0.95 -4.39
N ASP A 506 9.50 1.43 -3.68
CA ASP A 506 9.25 2.86 -3.52
C ASP A 506 10.31 3.56 -2.65
N ARG A 507 10.81 2.92 -1.58
CA ARG A 507 11.99 3.41 -0.83
C ARG A 507 13.23 3.53 -1.72
N TRP A 508 13.49 2.57 -2.61
CA TRP A 508 14.65 2.63 -3.51
C TRP A 508 14.59 3.81 -4.49
N LYS A 509 13.38 4.20 -4.94
CA LYS A 509 13.19 5.44 -5.71
C LYS A 509 13.69 6.66 -4.92
N VAL A 510 13.30 6.76 -3.64
CA VAL A 510 13.72 7.86 -2.76
C VAL A 510 15.22 7.81 -2.50
N GLU A 511 15.78 6.64 -2.20
CA GLU A 511 17.22 6.47 -1.96
C GLU A 511 18.05 6.85 -3.18
N VAL A 512 17.72 6.35 -4.38
CA VAL A 512 18.49 6.64 -5.60
C VAL A 512 18.36 8.11 -6.05
N ASN A 513 17.20 8.73 -5.82
CA ASN A 513 17.02 10.17 -6.06
C ASN A 513 17.95 11.04 -5.19
N LYS A 514 18.46 10.56 -4.03
CA LYS A 514 19.42 11.33 -3.20
C LYS A 514 20.72 11.68 -3.94
N VAL A 515 21.10 10.90 -4.97
CA VAL A 515 22.26 11.18 -5.82
C VAL A 515 21.89 11.86 -7.15
N ASN A 516 20.63 12.29 -7.32
CA ASN A 516 20.04 12.83 -8.56
C ASN A 516 20.00 11.82 -9.73
N VAL A 517 19.80 10.54 -9.41
CA VAL A 517 19.55 9.47 -10.38
C VAL A 517 18.11 9.01 -10.22
N GLY A 518 17.36 8.92 -11.31
CA GLY A 518 15.99 8.47 -11.33
C GLY A 518 15.86 6.95 -11.23
N SER A 519 14.69 6.47 -10.81
CA SER A 519 14.48 5.04 -10.62
C SER A 519 14.51 4.22 -11.92
N ARG A 520 14.36 4.83 -13.10
CA ARG A 520 14.51 4.12 -14.39
C ARG A 520 15.94 3.63 -14.57
N SER A 521 16.92 4.53 -14.43
CA SER A 521 18.35 4.19 -14.47
C SER A 521 18.75 3.12 -13.46
N LEU A 522 18.09 3.06 -12.29
CA LEU A 522 18.24 1.95 -11.34
C LEU A 522 17.68 0.62 -11.89
N TYR A 523 16.50 0.65 -12.50
CA TYR A 523 15.86 -0.55 -13.07
C TYR A 523 16.58 -1.06 -14.31
N ASP A 524 17.05 -0.20 -15.23
CA ASP A 524 17.90 -0.58 -16.37
C ASP A 524 19.10 -1.46 -15.91
N LEU A 525 19.80 -1.02 -14.85
CA LEU A 525 20.91 -1.76 -14.25
C LEU A 525 20.46 -3.08 -13.60
N GLY A 526 19.29 -3.10 -12.98
CA GLY A 526 18.69 -4.30 -12.38
C GLY A 526 18.24 -5.32 -13.42
N ASP A 527 17.59 -4.87 -14.48
CA ASP A 527 17.09 -5.65 -15.61
C ASP A 527 18.23 -6.27 -16.41
N ALA A 528 19.31 -5.52 -16.67
CA ALA A 528 20.51 -6.06 -17.30
C ALA A 528 21.16 -7.17 -16.46
N ALA A 529 21.27 -6.97 -15.14
CA ALA A 529 21.88 -7.93 -14.23
C ALA A 529 21.01 -9.20 -14.06
N PHE A 530 19.70 -9.03 -13.88
CA PHE A 530 18.75 -10.13 -13.79
C PHE A 530 18.69 -10.92 -15.11
N SER A 531 18.55 -10.23 -16.26
CA SER A 531 18.48 -10.88 -17.58
C SER A 531 19.76 -11.63 -17.97
N ARG A 532 20.92 -11.25 -17.41
CA ARG A 532 22.17 -11.99 -17.59
C ARG A 532 22.14 -13.37 -16.91
N VAL A 533 21.41 -13.50 -15.81
CA VAL A 533 21.31 -14.75 -15.01
C VAL A 533 20.06 -15.55 -15.35
N PHE A 534 18.98 -14.88 -15.75
CA PHE A 534 17.69 -15.45 -16.14
C PHE A 534 17.23 -14.96 -17.53
N PRO A 535 18.01 -15.21 -18.61
CA PRO A 535 17.63 -14.81 -19.96
C PRO A 535 16.28 -15.38 -20.41
N GLU A 536 15.89 -16.56 -19.88
CA GLU A 536 14.60 -17.21 -20.10
C GLU A 536 13.39 -16.48 -19.49
N GLN A 537 13.63 -15.45 -18.66
CA GLN A 537 12.60 -14.60 -18.05
C GLN A 537 12.47 -13.23 -18.71
N ARG A 538 13.30 -12.93 -19.73
CA ARG A 538 13.23 -11.66 -20.47
C ARG A 538 11.85 -11.50 -21.12
N SER A 539 11.28 -10.30 -21.00
CA SER A 539 9.96 -9.93 -21.53
C SER A 539 8.76 -10.71 -20.95
N LYS A 540 8.92 -11.46 -19.84
CA LYS A 540 7.80 -12.04 -19.09
C LYS A 540 7.41 -11.14 -17.94
N ASN A 541 6.10 -11.03 -17.65
CA ASN A 541 5.65 -10.41 -16.41
C ASN A 541 5.82 -11.40 -15.24
N PHE A 542 6.78 -11.11 -14.36
CA PHE A 542 7.07 -11.88 -13.15
C PHE A 542 6.69 -11.16 -11.85
N GLN A 543 5.96 -10.04 -11.93
CA GLN A 543 5.50 -9.33 -10.74
C GLN A 543 4.55 -10.23 -9.91
N GLY A 544 4.76 -10.27 -8.60
CA GLY A 544 4.00 -11.13 -7.68
C GLY A 544 4.41 -12.62 -7.68
N GLN A 545 5.33 -13.04 -8.54
CA GLN A 545 5.84 -14.42 -8.57
C GLN A 545 7.13 -14.55 -7.73
N PRO A 546 7.48 -15.76 -7.25
CA PRO A 546 8.76 -16.01 -6.58
C PRO A 546 9.99 -15.51 -7.35
N ILE A 547 10.06 -15.68 -8.68
CA ILE A 547 11.18 -15.17 -9.48
C ILE A 547 11.28 -13.63 -9.47
N GLY A 548 10.19 -12.89 -9.23
CA GLY A 548 10.21 -11.44 -9.05
C GLY A 548 10.92 -11.00 -7.76
N GLN A 549 10.99 -11.85 -6.73
CA GLN A 549 11.81 -11.59 -5.53
C GLN A 549 13.30 -11.69 -5.82
N VAL A 550 13.69 -12.51 -6.80
CA VAL A 550 15.07 -12.58 -7.29
C VAL A 550 15.44 -11.29 -8.01
N TRP A 551 14.56 -10.78 -8.88
CA TRP A 551 14.73 -9.48 -9.54
C TRP A 551 14.91 -8.34 -8.54
N TYR A 552 14.07 -8.28 -7.50
CA TYR A 552 14.22 -7.32 -6.40
C TYR A 552 15.61 -7.42 -5.73
N GLY A 553 16.18 -8.62 -5.58
CA GLY A 553 17.55 -8.80 -5.09
C GLY A 553 18.61 -8.11 -5.98
N PHE A 554 18.54 -8.31 -7.31
CA PHE A 554 19.44 -7.62 -8.26
C PHE A 554 19.29 -6.10 -8.20
N VAL A 555 18.06 -5.58 -8.16
CA VAL A 555 17.82 -4.13 -8.04
C VAL A 555 18.38 -3.57 -6.73
N SER A 556 18.25 -4.30 -5.61
CA SER A 556 18.82 -3.91 -4.31
C SER A 556 20.36 -3.81 -4.33
N ASP A 557 21.04 -4.70 -5.06
CA ASP A 557 22.49 -4.65 -5.23
C ASP A 557 22.91 -3.50 -6.15
N ARG A 558 22.16 -3.23 -7.22
CA ARG A 558 22.41 -2.10 -8.11
C ARG A 558 22.16 -0.75 -7.47
N LEU A 559 21.17 -0.63 -6.60
CA LEU A 559 21.00 0.54 -5.73
C LEU A 559 22.25 0.76 -4.87
N SER A 560 22.73 -0.31 -4.22
CA SER A 560 23.92 -0.26 -3.37
C SER A 560 25.17 0.16 -4.16
N ALA A 561 25.31 -0.30 -5.41
CA ALA A 561 26.38 0.09 -6.31
C ALA A 561 26.29 1.54 -6.81
N ILE A 562 25.08 2.08 -7.04
CA ILE A 562 24.85 3.50 -7.37
C ILE A 562 25.20 4.38 -6.17
N LEU A 563 24.66 4.07 -4.98
CA LEU A 563 24.91 4.85 -3.76
C LEU A 563 26.37 4.78 -3.30
N GLY A 564 27.04 3.65 -3.52
CA GLY A 564 28.48 3.47 -3.31
C GLY A 564 29.38 4.06 -4.41
N GLY A 565 28.81 4.63 -5.49
CA GLY A 565 29.55 5.27 -6.58
C GLY A 565 30.28 4.31 -7.54
N SER A 566 30.18 3.00 -7.37
CA SER A 566 30.81 2.03 -8.31
C SER A 566 30.05 1.93 -9.63
N ALA A 567 28.72 2.08 -9.60
CA ALA A 567 27.85 2.08 -10.77
C ALA A 567 27.31 3.48 -11.13
N PHE A 568 27.89 4.55 -10.57
CA PHE A 568 27.41 5.93 -10.76
C PHE A 568 28.54 6.93 -10.90
N GLN A 569 28.38 7.93 -11.77
CA GLN A 569 29.34 9.03 -11.91
C GLN A 569 28.66 10.34 -12.33
N LYS A 570 28.77 11.37 -11.50
CA LYS A 570 28.39 12.74 -11.86
C LYS A 570 29.43 13.36 -12.79
N LEU A 571 28.98 13.86 -13.93
CA LEU A 571 29.78 14.58 -14.92
C LEU A 571 29.73 16.08 -14.62
N VAL A 572 30.91 16.69 -14.62
CA VAL A 572 31.12 18.14 -14.48
C VAL A 572 31.98 18.56 -15.66
N PHE A 573 31.53 19.52 -16.45
CA PHE A 573 32.28 20.07 -17.59
C PHE A 573 33.39 20.97 -17.05
N ASP A 574 34.56 20.90 -17.67
CA ASP A 574 35.70 21.73 -17.29
C ASP A 574 35.45 23.20 -17.73
N PRO A 575 35.98 24.22 -17.05
CA PRO A 575 35.67 25.62 -17.35
C PRO A 575 35.95 25.99 -18.81
N GLY A 576 34.91 26.37 -19.55
CA GLY A 576 34.99 26.70 -20.99
C GLY A 576 34.88 25.51 -21.94
N ALA A 577 34.82 24.26 -21.46
CA ALA A 577 34.58 23.08 -22.27
C ALA A 577 33.07 22.89 -22.53
N THR A 578 32.69 22.69 -23.79
CA THR A 578 31.31 22.31 -24.18
C THR A 578 31.09 20.79 -24.11
N GLY A 579 32.13 19.99 -23.94
CA GLY A 579 32.05 18.53 -24.00
C GLY A 579 32.83 17.79 -22.91
N LYS A 580 32.42 16.55 -22.63
CA LYS A 580 33.14 15.61 -21.76
C LYS A 580 33.07 14.19 -22.31
N THR A 581 34.21 13.50 -22.26
CA THR A 581 34.34 12.08 -22.65
C THR A 581 34.68 11.24 -21.42
N VAL A 582 34.04 10.08 -21.29
CA VAL A 582 34.31 9.08 -20.25
C VAL A 582 34.44 7.69 -20.86
N ASN A 583 35.40 6.93 -20.35
CA ASN A 583 35.73 5.59 -20.83
C ASN A 583 35.56 4.57 -19.68
N GLY A 584 35.35 3.30 -20.02
CA GLY A 584 35.44 2.21 -19.04
C GLY A 584 35.14 0.84 -19.65
N THR A 585 35.18 -0.18 -18.80
CA THR A 585 34.85 -1.57 -19.16
C THR A 585 33.64 -2.02 -18.34
N LEU A 586 32.59 -2.51 -19.00
CA LEU A 586 31.44 -3.13 -18.33
C LEU A 586 31.63 -4.65 -18.28
N GLN A 587 31.41 -5.25 -17.11
CA GLN A 587 31.33 -6.70 -16.97
C GLN A 587 29.99 -7.22 -17.52
N PRO A 588 29.86 -8.54 -17.78
CA PRO A 588 28.59 -9.15 -18.20
C PRO A 588 27.43 -8.88 -17.24
N GLY A 589 26.39 -8.16 -17.69
CA GLY A 589 25.23 -7.80 -16.85
C GLY A 589 25.48 -6.62 -15.89
N ASP A 590 26.61 -5.94 -15.97
CA ASP A 590 26.85 -4.65 -15.30
C ASP A 590 26.33 -3.48 -16.14
N GLY A 591 26.13 -2.35 -15.46
CA GLY A 591 25.86 -1.07 -16.08
C GLY A 591 26.38 0.08 -15.24
N LYS A 592 26.40 1.28 -15.81
CA LYS A 592 26.82 2.50 -15.15
C LYS A 592 25.92 3.67 -15.54
N VAL A 593 25.52 4.43 -14.54
CA VAL A 593 24.73 5.66 -14.68
C VAL A 593 25.66 6.87 -14.65
N PHE A 594 25.53 7.73 -15.65
CA PHE A 594 26.15 9.05 -15.67
C PHE A 594 25.07 10.11 -15.56
N ILE A 595 25.35 11.21 -14.85
CA ILE A 595 24.45 12.38 -14.84
C ILE A 595 25.21 13.65 -15.21
N ALA A 596 24.58 14.55 -15.97
CA ALA A 596 25.12 15.87 -16.28
C ALA A 596 24.09 16.95 -15.96
N GLY A 597 24.50 18.02 -15.29
CA GLY A 597 23.66 19.19 -15.05
C GLY A 597 23.61 20.06 -16.30
N LEU A 598 22.48 20.05 -17.02
CA LEU A 598 22.29 20.75 -18.29
C LEU A 598 21.10 21.71 -18.21
N ALA A 599 21.06 22.68 -19.12
CA ALA A 599 20.06 23.74 -19.16
C ALA A 599 19.10 23.59 -20.35
N LYS A 600 17.89 24.13 -20.19
CA LYS A 600 16.87 24.20 -21.22
C LYS A 600 17.37 25.04 -22.42
N GLU A 601 16.93 24.68 -23.62
CA GLU A 601 17.34 25.22 -24.92
C GLU A 601 18.80 24.95 -25.34
N GLN A 602 19.61 24.29 -24.50
CA GLN A 602 20.91 23.78 -24.96
C GLN A 602 20.74 22.71 -26.04
N SER A 603 21.67 22.69 -26.99
CA SER A 603 21.84 21.57 -27.92
C SER A 603 22.69 20.50 -27.23
N LEU A 604 22.16 19.28 -27.12
CA LEU A 604 22.86 18.10 -26.63
C LEU A 604 23.24 17.20 -27.81
N ASP A 605 24.53 16.92 -27.95
CA ASP A 605 25.09 15.91 -28.83
C ASP A 605 25.78 14.81 -28.01
N LEU A 606 25.42 13.57 -28.26
CA LEU A 606 25.91 12.40 -27.54
C LEU A 606 26.39 11.33 -28.52
N LYS A 607 27.53 10.70 -28.20
CA LYS A 607 28.12 9.60 -28.95
C LYS A 607 28.59 8.48 -28.02
N LEU A 608 28.19 7.24 -28.30
CA LEU A 608 28.62 6.03 -27.60
C LEU A 608 29.40 5.11 -28.56
N GLU A 609 30.70 4.98 -28.32
CA GLU A 609 31.56 4.02 -28.99
C GLU A 609 31.63 2.74 -28.15
N ALA A 610 30.84 1.74 -28.55
CA ALA A 610 30.80 0.40 -27.97
C ALA A 610 30.18 -0.57 -28.97
N ASN A 611 30.33 -1.88 -28.76
CA ASN A 611 29.68 -2.88 -29.60
C ASN A 611 28.14 -2.90 -29.39
N SER A 612 27.42 -3.63 -30.25
CA SER A 612 25.95 -3.70 -30.23
C SER A 612 25.34 -4.28 -28.95
N GLN A 613 26.14 -4.92 -28.09
CA GLN A 613 25.69 -5.54 -26.84
C GLN A 613 25.69 -4.56 -25.65
N VAL A 614 26.27 -3.37 -25.79
CA VAL A 614 26.07 -2.27 -24.83
C VAL A 614 24.83 -1.49 -25.26
N LEU A 615 23.82 -1.40 -24.40
CA LEU A 615 22.62 -0.59 -24.62
C LEU A 615 22.78 0.79 -23.98
N LEU A 616 22.05 1.76 -24.52
CA LEU A 616 22.07 3.16 -24.12
C LEU A 616 20.65 3.67 -23.82
N SER A 617 20.45 4.17 -22.61
CA SER A 617 19.26 4.94 -22.23
C SER A 617 19.64 6.39 -21.93
N VAL A 618 18.75 7.33 -22.25
CA VAL A 618 18.94 8.77 -22.02
C VAL A 618 17.63 9.40 -21.53
N TYR A 619 17.66 9.90 -20.30
CA TYR A 619 16.48 10.41 -19.59
C TYR A 619 16.61 11.90 -19.25
N SER A 620 15.46 12.58 -19.27
CA SER A 620 15.30 13.96 -18.79
C SER A 620 15.30 14.06 -17.26
N PRO A 621 15.58 15.24 -16.68
CA PRO A 621 15.54 15.47 -15.23
C PRO A 621 14.20 15.14 -14.57
N SER A 622 13.06 15.35 -15.27
CA SER A 622 11.74 14.95 -14.78
C SER A 622 11.41 13.47 -15.00
N GLY A 623 12.24 12.75 -15.75
CA GLY A 623 11.98 11.42 -16.28
C GLY A 623 10.83 11.34 -17.30
N LYS A 624 10.17 12.45 -17.67
CA LYS A 624 9.01 12.41 -18.59
C LYS A 624 9.43 12.13 -20.03
N ILE A 625 10.53 12.72 -20.46
CA ILE A 625 11.11 12.53 -21.79
C ILE A 625 12.16 11.41 -21.72
N ARG A 626 11.96 10.40 -22.55
CA ARG A 626 12.88 9.29 -22.82
C ARG A 626 13.44 9.49 -24.22
N PHE A 627 14.67 10.00 -24.32
CA PHE A 627 15.29 10.24 -25.63
C PHE A 627 15.80 8.94 -26.25
N LEU A 628 16.31 8.05 -25.40
CA LEU A 628 16.67 6.66 -25.68
C LEU A 628 16.29 5.82 -24.45
N GLU A 629 15.94 4.56 -24.67
CA GLU A 629 15.62 3.56 -23.63
C GLU A 629 16.03 2.20 -24.21
N ASP A 630 16.89 1.46 -23.49
CA ASP A 630 17.46 0.16 -23.93
C ASP A 630 18.00 0.14 -25.37
N SER A 631 18.53 1.27 -25.85
CA SER A 631 18.74 1.48 -27.28
C SER A 631 20.08 0.92 -27.76
N THR A 632 20.07 0.31 -28.95
CA THR A 632 21.30 -0.03 -29.68
C THR A 632 21.90 1.13 -30.47
N LYS A 633 21.22 2.30 -30.50
CA LYS A 633 21.71 3.52 -31.15
C LYS A 633 23.02 4.01 -30.51
N ARG A 634 23.91 4.56 -31.33
CA ARG A 634 25.25 5.02 -30.93
C ARG A 634 25.38 6.54 -30.86
N SER A 635 24.33 7.29 -31.18
CA SER A 635 24.32 8.74 -31.07
C SER A 635 22.91 9.31 -30.86
N LEU A 636 22.85 10.52 -30.34
CA LEU A 636 21.66 11.33 -30.13
C LEU A 636 22.03 12.81 -30.28
N SER A 637 21.28 13.55 -31.09
CA SER A 637 21.39 15.00 -31.24
C SER A 637 20.01 15.61 -30.98
N THR A 638 19.87 16.51 -30.01
CA THR A 638 18.55 17.05 -29.60
C THR A 638 18.65 18.39 -28.87
N LYS A 639 17.53 19.11 -28.75
CA LYS A 639 17.42 20.29 -27.88
C LYS A 639 16.79 19.92 -26.55
N LEU A 640 17.35 20.45 -25.47
CA LEU A 640 16.91 20.14 -24.11
C LEU A 640 15.69 20.94 -23.70
N ALA A 641 14.62 20.25 -23.30
CA ALA A 641 13.35 20.88 -22.90
C ALA A 641 13.29 21.28 -21.41
N GLU A 642 14.24 20.85 -20.59
CA GLU A 642 14.22 20.97 -19.13
C GLU A 642 15.58 21.45 -18.59
N ASN A 643 15.58 22.04 -17.39
CA ASN A 643 16.80 22.29 -16.62
C ASN A 643 16.97 21.18 -15.58
N GLY A 644 18.20 20.68 -15.38
CA GLY A 644 18.50 19.75 -14.29
C GLY A 644 19.50 18.66 -14.67
N PHE A 645 19.50 17.56 -13.92
CA PHE A 645 20.36 16.42 -14.19
C PHE A 645 19.75 15.50 -15.24
N TYR A 646 20.34 15.50 -16.44
CA TYR A 646 20.07 14.51 -17.47
C TYR A 646 20.85 13.23 -17.17
N GLU A 647 20.21 12.09 -17.38
CA GLU A 647 20.77 10.77 -17.06
C GLU A 647 21.15 10.03 -18.33
N PHE A 648 22.33 9.40 -18.33
CA PHE A 648 22.85 8.60 -19.43
C PHE A 648 23.28 7.25 -18.87
N VAL A 649 22.60 6.18 -19.29
CA VAL A 649 22.80 4.84 -18.75
C VAL A 649 23.41 3.96 -19.82
N VAL A 650 24.50 3.27 -19.48
CA VAL A 650 25.09 2.22 -20.32
C VAL A 650 25.00 0.89 -19.59
N VAL A 651 24.44 -0.13 -20.25
CA VAL A 651 24.29 -1.49 -19.69
C VAL A 651 24.83 -2.55 -20.65
N SER A 652 25.51 -3.58 -20.12
CA SER A 652 26.11 -4.65 -20.91
C SER A 652 25.24 -5.90 -20.94
N THR A 653 24.77 -6.25 -22.13
CA THR A 653 24.12 -7.54 -22.42
C THR A 653 25.10 -8.61 -22.93
N ALA A 654 26.40 -8.30 -22.93
CA ALA A 654 27.44 -9.21 -23.41
C ALA A 654 27.73 -10.35 -22.43
N THR A 655 28.29 -11.44 -22.94
CA THR A 655 28.76 -12.59 -22.13
C THR A 655 30.23 -12.47 -21.69
N LYS A 656 30.95 -11.48 -22.23
CA LYS A 656 32.34 -11.11 -21.90
C LYS A 656 32.41 -9.62 -21.54
N PRO A 657 33.49 -9.14 -20.90
CA PRO A 657 33.68 -7.71 -20.65
C PRO A 657 33.69 -6.92 -21.97
N VAL A 658 33.14 -5.70 -21.96
CA VAL A 658 33.08 -4.81 -23.13
C VAL A 658 33.49 -3.40 -22.74
N ASP A 659 34.43 -2.84 -23.50
CA ASP A 659 34.84 -1.45 -23.37
C ASP A 659 33.83 -0.51 -24.03
N TYR A 660 33.66 0.67 -23.43
CA TYR A 660 32.86 1.76 -23.97
C TYR A 660 33.59 3.10 -23.81
N GLN A 661 33.31 4.01 -24.74
CA GLN A 661 33.56 5.44 -24.62
C GLN A 661 32.26 6.20 -24.85
N LEU A 662 31.88 7.05 -23.91
CA LEU A 662 30.71 7.92 -23.98
C LEU A 662 31.17 9.37 -24.00
N THR A 663 30.85 10.09 -25.08
CA THR A 663 31.11 11.52 -25.26
C THR A 663 29.79 12.27 -25.23
N ILE A 664 29.73 13.32 -24.43
CA ILE A 664 28.56 14.18 -24.23
C ILE A 664 29.00 15.63 -24.43
N THR A 665 28.35 16.32 -25.37
CA THR A 665 28.57 17.73 -25.70
C THR A 665 27.27 18.50 -25.49
N ALA A 666 27.34 19.64 -24.81
CA ALA A 666 26.21 20.52 -24.54
C ALA A 666 26.59 21.97 -24.86
N GLU A 667 25.87 22.57 -25.82
CA GLU A 667 26.13 23.94 -26.29
C GLU A 667 24.94 24.85 -25.98
N ASN A 668 25.23 26.07 -25.53
CA ASN A 668 24.20 27.10 -25.36
C ASN A 668 23.67 27.54 -26.73
N PRO A 669 22.38 27.93 -26.85
CA PRO A 669 21.85 28.44 -28.11
C PRO A 669 22.63 29.67 -28.57
N THR A 670 23.11 29.64 -29.81
CA THR A 670 23.80 30.78 -30.44
C THR A 670 22.90 32.02 -30.35
N PRO A 671 23.41 33.16 -29.83
CA PRO A 671 22.60 34.39 -29.81
C PRO A 671 22.22 34.77 -31.23
N LEU A 672 20.96 35.18 -31.42
CA LEU A 672 20.46 35.68 -32.71
C LEU A 672 21.35 36.85 -33.15
N PRO A 673 21.76 36.91 -34.44
CA PRO A 673 22.50 38.05 -34.94
C PRO A 673 21.65 39.31 -34.75
N PHE A 674 22.21 40.34 -34.13
CA PHE A 674 21.54 41.62 -33.94
C PHE A 674 21.11 42.17 -35.32
N PRO A 675 19.85 42.62 -35.48
CA PRO A 675 19.41 43.19 -36.74
C PRO A 675 20.20 44.49 -37.00
N THR A 676 20.91 44.52 -38.14
CA THR A 676 21.60 45.72 -38.62
C THR A 676 20.60 46.88 -38.73
N ALA A 677 20.90 48.02 -38.11
CA ALA A 677 19.98 49.16 -38.08
C ALA A 677 19.73 49.72 -39.49
N THR A 678 18.47 49.73 -39.91
CA THR A 678 18.01 50.45 -41.11
C THR A 678 18.18 51.97 -40.89
N PRO A 679 18.79 52.72 -41.82
CA PRO A 679 18.96 54.16 -41.66
C PRO A 679 17.60 54.87 -41.63
N THR A 680 17.40 55.73 -40.63
CA THR A 680 16.20 56.58 -40.50
C THR A 680 16.31 57.80 -41.41
N GLU A 681 15.25 58.12 -42.15
CA GLU A 681 15.22 59.32 -43.00
C GLU A 681 15.14 60.62 -42.16
N THR A 682 15.89 61.63 -42.59
CA THR A 682 15.97 62.96 -41.96
C THR A 682 14.72 63.79 -42.22
N SER A 683 14.13 64.37 -41.17
CA SER A 683 13.08 65.40 -41.28
C SER A 683 13.58 66.78 -40.82
N THR A 684 13.18 67.81 -41.58
CA THR A 684 13.63 69.21 -41.50
C THR A 684 12.80 70.01 -40.45
N PRO A 685 13.34 71.05 -39.78
CA PRO A 685 12.80 71.53 -38.50
C PRO A 685 11.78 72.69 -38.57
N THR A 686 11.11 72.94 -37.44
CA THR A 686 10.25 74.11 -37.17
C THR A 686 10.68 74.76 -35.84
N PRO A 687 10.72 76.10 -35.70
CA PRO A 687 11.45 76.78 -34.61
C PRO A 687 10.67 76.98 -33.30
N ALA A 688 11.43 77.33 -32.24
CA ALA A 688 10.99 77.49 -30.85
C ALA A 688 10.66 78.95 -30.45
N PRO A 689 10.14 79.15 -29.22
CA PRO A 689 10.38 80.34 -28.41
C PRO A 689 11.21 80.06 -27.14
N THR A 690 11.63 81.13 -26.46
CA THR A 690 12.82 81.25 -25.58
C THR A 690 12.47 82.22 -24.39
N PRO A 691 13.29 82.51 -23.35
CA PRO A 691 13.85 81.67 -22.25
C PRO A 691 13.78 82.26 -20.79
N THR A 692 14.21 81.44 -19.78
CA THR A 692 14.91 81.80 -18.48
C THR A 692 14.15 82.56 -17.33
N PRO A 693 14.65 82.61 -16.04
CA PRO A 693 15.97 82.21 -15.48
C PRO A 693 16.04 81.37 -14.15
N THR A 694 17.27 80.91 -13.86
CA THR A 694 17.89 80.17 -12.70
C THR A 694 18.27 81.13 -11.52
N PRO A 695 18.51 80.78 -10.20
CA PRO A 695 19.58 79.85 -9.71
C PRO A 695 19.48 79.11 -8.31
N THR A 696 20.25 78.00 -8.20
CA THR A 696 21.23 77.47 -7.17
C THR A 696 21.24 78.03 -5.71
N PRO A 697 21.56 77.31 -4.58
CA PRO A 697 22.56 76.22 -4.42
C PRO A 697 22.27 75.03 -3.41
N ILE A 698 23.32 74.21 -3.18
CA ILE A 698 23.46 72.89 -2.50
C ILE A 698 23.99 73.05 -1.04
N PRO A 699 23.53 72.32 0.02
CA PRO A 699 24.14 71.01 0.43
C PRO A 699 23.31 69.99 1.28
N THR A 700 23.91 68.81 1.51
CA THR A 700 23.50 67.66 2.39
C THR A 700 23.88 67.89 3.89
N PRO A 701 23.29 67.18 4.89
CA PRO A 701 23.83 65.86 5.32
C PRO A 701 22.82 64.82 5.87
N THR A 702 23.28 63.57 6.01
CA THR A 702 22.58 62.34 6.42
C THR A 702 22.60 62.10 7.95
N LYS A 703 21.54 61.49 8.56
CA LYS A 703 21.62 60.29 9.46
C LYS A 703 20.35 59.90 10.25
N ILE A 704 20.15 58.56 10.39
CA ILE A 704 19.56 57.80 11.54
C ILE A 704 18.04 58.00 11.80
N SER A 705 17.20 57.06 12.24
CA SER A 705 17.02 55.59 12.24
C SER A 705 15.68 55.34 13.00
N THR A 706 14.94 54.30 12.62
CA THR A 706 13.68 53.72 13.18
C THR A 706 13.77 53.20 14.65
N PRO A 707 12.69 52.65 15.30
CA PRO A 707 11.21 52.81 15.19
C PRO A 707 10.40 52.80 16.55
N GLU A 708 9.05 52.83 16.45
CA GLU A 708 8.01 52.18 17.34
C GLU A 708 7.73 52.66 18.79
N PRO A 709 6.58 52.28 19.43
CA PRO A 709 5.27 51.80 18.91
C PRO A 709 4.03 52.55 19.48
N GLU A 710 2.82 52.17 19.03
CA GLU A 710 1.51 52.77 19.36
C GLU A 710 0.63 51.85 20.26
N PRO A 711 -0.17 52.37 21.23
CA PRO A 711 -0.98 51.55 22.16
C PRO A 711 -2.48 51.42 21.82
N THR A 712 -3.09 50.34 22.35
CA THR A 712 -4.45 49.82 22.12
C THR A 712 -5.59 50.58 22.88
N PRO A 713 -6.85 50.61 22.37
CA PRO A 713 -7.99 51.26 23.05
C PRO A 713 -8.76 50.38 24.06
N ILE A 714 -9.58 51.02 24.90
CA ILE A 714 -10.33 50.47 26.06
C ILE A 714 -11.86 50.48 25.80
N PRO A 715 -12.65 49.52 26.35
CA PRO A 715 -14.11 49.40 26.10
C PRO A 715 -15.02 50.10 27.14
N THR A 716 -16.34 50.11 26.86
CA THR A 716 -17.42 50.78 27.63
C THR A 716 -18.50 49.76 28.06
N PRO A 717 -19.17 49.90 29.25
CA PRO A 717 -19.92 48.78 29.87
C PRO A 717 -21.44 48.75 29.63
N GLU A 718 -22.06 47.65 30.07
CA GLU A 718 -23.48 47.27 29.97
C GLU A 718 -24.46 48.09 30.82
N THR A 719 -25.76 48.01 30.47
CA THR A 719 -26.89 48.12 31.43
C THR A 719 -28.07 47.24 31.01
N THR A 720 -28.73 46.65 32.01
CA THR A 720 -30.04 45.96 31.97
C THR A 720 -30.75 46.32 33.30
N PRO A 721 -32.09 46.26 33.41
CA PRO A 721 -32.91 45.05 33.21
C PRO A 721 -33.88 45.11 32.02
#